data_AF-K1WW01-F1
#
_entry.id   AF-K1WW01-F1
#
_cell.length_a   1.000
_cell.length_b   1.000
_cell.length_c   1.000
_cell.angle_alpha   90.00
_cell.angle_beta   90.00
_cell.angle_gamma   90.00
#
_symmetry.space_group_name_H-M   'P 1'
#
loop_
_entity.id
_entity.type
_entity.pdbx_description
1 polymer ?
#
loop_
_entity_poly.entity_id
_entity_poly.type
_entity_poly.pdbx_seq_one_letter_code
_entity_poly.pdbx_strand_id
1 'polypeptide(L)'
;MSSRRSIKGAGTFSPPETTPSIHDSADSFSYSLPPRPNPSADTGLTIETNSDAGSVPPSPNSMDVFTISPIVALKLLCAGIEVLVKFTGDIPPTPPPAFTTPPNMRGMQAEKEIIARSNSYKNLADLHQRPRTPSSSSASSEGIDGEDFRKTPLSSPAVAPTEPYIIIGDNAEPLNIQHGAITRKFYSKQPPPISLEDYLMRIHKFCPMSVAVYLATSYYIHKLAVDERAIPVTRRNCHRLLLAGLRVAMKALEDLSYPHARFSKVGGVSESELARLEISFCFLTNFEFKTSKETLLDHAIGLKEISSLQGAMNFVPKMPLKSRKKSSQFTNKGYLERASPKEKSRTIQHPPLLLYSTRMADFEAVLAGKYPGKAHAKKVVEWMRKSIPDITGILYLEGQKTRMLEDNDGEAPFRQRRYFYYLTGCPLPDSYYTYDITTEKSTLFIPPIDPESVIWSGLPMSPSEALSKYDVDEVRTTDEVAASLAHPAEAVWAIENQVSDHVTFLQSQKKDFKKLKEAIEECRVVKDGYEIALTRKANAISTIAHTAVLKAVKSAKNERELEALFIQHCIANGAREQAYHSIVASGTAGATLHYVDNAQPLEGKLNLLLDAGGEYQCYASDITRTFPISGTFTSHSLSIYNIVLRMQLRCIALLRAGVIWDSVHLHAHEILIEGLLDLGIFKGKKQDILKSRTSVAFMPHGLGHYLGMDTHDTGGHANYSDPDSIFRYLRVRGSLPAGAIITVEPGIYFCRFIIEPYLVDPTHAQYIDAEVLEQYWDVGGVRIEDNILITEGGYENLTTAVKDVEGMLRLINGSS
;
A
#
# COMPACT_ATOMS: atom_id res chain seq x y z
N MET A 1 -79.93 -14.66 -16.23
CA MET A 1 -80.68 -13.91 -15.21
C MET A 1 -79.74 -12.85 -14.65
N SER A 2 -79.64 -11.69 -15.29
CA SER A 2 -80.45 -10.47 -15.08
C SER A 2 -80.41 -9.94 -13.64
N SER A 3 -80.02 -8.65 -13.54
CA SER A 3 -80.40 -7.64 -12.53
C SER A 3 -79.24 -7.17 -11.63
N ARG A 4 -78.95 -5.87 -11.43
CA ARG A 4 -79.49 -4.59 -11.96
C ARG A 4 -78.49 -3.46 -11.61
N ARG A 5 -78.58 -2.40 -12.42
CA ARG A 5 -77.93 -1.07 -12.43
C ARG A 5 -78.09 -0.23 -11.13
N SER A 6 -77.13 0.66 -10.83
CA SER A 6 -77.20 2.13 -11.08
C SER A 6 -75.95 2.89 -10.54
N ILE A 7 -75.12 3.58 -11.37
CA ILE A 7 -75.06 5.05 -11.68
C ILE A 7 -74.26 5.86 -10.62
N LYS A 8 -73.27 6.75 -10.87
CA LYS A 8 -72.64 7.42 -12.06
C LYS A 8 -71.36 8.18 -11.64
N GLY A 9 -70.48 8.45 -12.64
CA GLY A 9 -69.57 9.61 -12.78
C GLY A 9 -68.15 9.40 -12.25
N ALA A 10 -67.03 9.70 -12.93
CA ALA A 10 -66.76 10.33 -14.22
C ALA A 10 -65.41 9.81 -14.79
N GLY A 11 -65.22 9.91 -16.12
CA GLY A 11 -64.08 9.34 -16.89
C GLY A 11 -62.72 10.04 -16.68
N THR A 12 -61.61 9.62 -17.30
CA THR A 12 -61.41 8.81 -18.53
C THR A 12 -60.03 8.12 -18.56
N PHE A 13 -60.02 6.81 -18.87
CA PHE A 13 -59.10 5.93 -19.65
C PHE A 13 -57.57 6.20 -19.64
N SER A 14 -56.67 5.36 -19.09
CA SER A 14 -56.28 3.93 -19.32
C SER A 14 -55.25 3.70 -20.45
N PRO A 15 -54.07 3.06 -20.18
CA PRO A 15 -53.07 2.61 -21.16
C PRO A 15 -53.26 1.13 -21.56
N PRO A 16 -52.54 0.59 -22.57
CA PRO A 16 -51.73 -0.61 -22.28
C PRO A 16 -50.44 -0.81 -23.11
N GLU A 17 -49.71 -1.83 -22.66
CA GLU A 17 -48.40 -2.40 -23.01
C GLU A 17 -48.20 -2.88 -24.47
N THR A 18 -46.93 -3.11 -24.88
CA THR A 18 -46.45 -4.41 -25.44
C THR A 18 -44.93 -4.41 -25.75
N THR A 19 -44.34 -5.62 -25.63
CA THR A 19 -42.92 -6.06 -25.67
C THR A 19 -42.27 -6.16 -27.08
N PRO A 20 -40.94 -6.41 -27.20
CA PRO A 20 -40.09 -5.99 -28.32
C PRO A 20 -39.72 -7.08 -29.35
N SER A 21 -39.17 -6.68 -30.52
CA SER A 21 -38.63 -7.56 -31.58
C SER A 21 -37.23 -7.14 -32.08
N ILE A 22 -36.44 -8.13 -32.50
CA ILE A 22 -35.01 -8.11 -32.89
C ILE A 22 -34.84 -7.98 -34.43
N HIS A 23 -33.90 -7.14 -34.93
CA HIS A 23 -32.77 -7.51 -35.85
C HIS A 23 -32.01 -6.28 -36.42
N ASP A 24 -30.66 -6.41 -36.38
CA ASP A 24 -29.56 -5.90 -37.23
C ASP A 24 -29.67 -4.59 -38.04
N SER A 25 -28.66 -3.72 -37.89
CA SER A 25 -27.66 -3.37 -38.94
C SER A 25 -26.76 -2.23 -38.45
N ALA A 26 -25.46 -2.48 -38.34
CA ALA A 26 -24.43 -1.46 -38.22
C ALA A 26 -24.14 -0.87 -39.60
N ASP A 27 -24.31 0.44 -39.76
CA ASP A 27 -23.39 1.35 -40.47
C ASP A 27 -23.96 2.78 -40.56
N SER A 28 -23.06 3.76 -40.44
CA SER A 28 -23.20 5.20 -40.76
C SER A 28 -23.82 6.16 -39.71
N PHE A 29 -22.96 6.88 -39.00
CA PHE A 29 -23.24 8.26 -38.59
C PHE A 29 -22.01 9.15 -38.87
N SER A 30 -22.16 10.07 -39.82
CA SER A 30 -21.21 11.15 -40.09
C SER A 30 -21.60 12.40 -39.29
N TYR A 31 -20.66 12.96 -38.54
CA TYR A 31 -20.84 14.26 -37.87
C TYR A 31 -20.37 15.39 -38.78
N SER A 32 -21.25 16.34 -39.11
CA SER A 32 -20.86 17.63 -39.68
C SER A 32 -20.66 18.67 -38.57
N LEU A 33 -19.44 19.19 -38.43
CA LEU A 33 -19.11 20.27 -37.50
C LEU A 33 -19.63 21.63 -38.02
N PRO A 34 -20.04 22.56 -37.13
CA PRO A 34 -20.45 23.91 -37.52
C PRO A 34 -19.25 24.74 -38.03
N PRO A 35 -19.48 25.73 -38.91
CA PRO A 35 -18.40 26.50 -39.51
C PRO A 35 -17.72 27.43 -38.50
N ARG A 36 -16.45 27.76 -38.79
CA ARG A 36 -15.60 28.59 -37.93
C ARG A 36 -16.13 30.03 -37.83
N PRO A 37 -16.03 30.69 -36.67
CA PRO A 37 -16.35 32.11 -36.53
C PRO A 37 -15.48 32.96 -37.47
N ASN A 38 -16.09 33.94 -38.15
CA ASN A 38 -15.43 34.87 -39.06
C ASN A 38 -15.19 36.22 -38.35
N PRO A 39 -13.96 36.54 -37.90
CA PRO A 39 -13.67 37.74 -37.10
C PRO A 39 -13.72 39.05 -37.90
N SER A 40 -13.99 39.01 -39.20
CA SER A 40 -14.06 40.21 -40.06
C SER A 40 -15.47 40.80 -40.20
N ALA A 41 -16.48 40.18 -39.57
CA ALA A 41 -17.89 40.59 -39.73
C ALA A 41 -18.55 41.19 -38.47
N ASP A 42 -17.84 41.33 -37.34
CA ASP A 42 -18.41 41.94 -36.14
C ASP A 42 -17.93 43.38 -35.95
N THR A 43 -18.75 44.31 -36.42
CA THR A 43 -18.62 45.75 -36.16
C THR A 43 -18.93 46.03 -34.70
N GLY A 44 -17.94 46.54 -33.96
CA GLY A 44 -18.07 46.86 -32.54
C GLY A 44 -19.18 47.86 -32.25
N LEU A 45 -19.87 47.64 -31.12
CA LEU A 45 -20.70 48.63 -30.46
C LEU A 45 -20.43 48.59 -28.94
N THR A 46 -20.04 49.76 -28.46
CA THR A 46 -19.91 50.23 -27.08
C THR A 46 -21.08 49.84 -26.19
N ILE A 47 -20.81 49.44 -24.94
CA ILE A 47 -21.84 49.34 -23.90
C ILE A 47 -21.64 50.48 -22.89
N GLU A 48 -22.68 51.31 -22.82
CA GLU A 48 -22.88 52.40 -21.89
C GLU A 48 -22.99 51.92 -20.43
N THR A 49 -22.50 52.76 -19.53
CA THR A 49 -22.68 52.63 -18.08
C THR A 49 -24.15 52.85 -17.70
N ASN A 50 -24.77 51.87 -17.05
CA ASN A 50 -25.97 52.12 -16.25
C ASN A 50 -25.80 51.56 -14.84
N SER A 51 -26.01 52.48 -13.90
CA SER A 51 -26.08 52.35 -12.45
C SER A 51 -27.41 51.74 -11.99
N ASP A 52 -27.36 51.17 -10.77
CA ASP A 52 -28.44 50.71 -9.90
C ASP A 52 -29.03 49.30 -10.11
N ALA A 53 -28.55 48.36 -9.29
CA ALA A 53 -29.39 47.58 -8.37
C ALA A 53 -28.51 46.98 -7.26
N GLY A 54 -28.88 47.25 -6.00
CA GLY A 54 -28.05 47.02 -4.83
C GLY A 54 -27.69 45.56 -4.56
N SER A 55 -26.41 45.35 -4.28
CA SER A 55 -25.96 44.36 -3.31
C SER A 55 -24.73 44.93 -2.60
N VAL A 56 -24.72 44.80 -1.28
CA VAL A 56 -23.65 45.24 -0.38
C VAL A 56 -22.29 44.73 -0.89
N PRO A 57 -21.23 45.56 -0.97
CA PRO A 57 -19.93 45.05 -1.37
C PRO A 57 -19.45 44.06 -0.30
N PRO A 58 -19.03 42.83 -0.67
CA PRO A 58 -18.41 41.95 0.29
C PRO A 58 -17.14 42.60 0.84
N SER A 59 -16.91 42.39 2.13
CA SER A 59 -15.72 42.80 2.88
C SER A 59 -14.41 42.56 2.10
N PRO A 60 -13.40 43.44 2.19
CA PRO A 60 -12.14 43.34 1.45
C PRO A 60 -11.30 42.08 1.76
N ASN A 61 -11.76 41.22 2.68
CA ASN A 61 -11.11 39.97 3.09
C ASN A 61 -11.86 38.67 2.73
N SER A 62 -12.94 38.68 1.93
CA SER A 62 -13.52 37.42 1.41
C SER A 62 -13.10 37.19 -0.04
N MET A 63 -12.04 36.41 -0.26
CA MET A 63 -11.69 35.97 -1.61
C MET A 63 -12.20 34.54 -1.80
N ASP A 64 -13.20 34.38 -2.66
CA ASP A 64 -13.52 33.08 -3.21
C ASP A 64 -12.53 32.79 -4.34
N VAL A 65 -11.74 31.70 -4.22
CA VAL A 65 -10.77 31.26 -5.24
C VAL A 65 -11.43 31.06 -6.61
N PHE A 66 -12.73 30.81 -6.65
CA PHE A 66 -13.49 30.69 -7.89
C PHE A 66 -13.80 32.03 -8.59
N THR A 67 -13.50 33.16 -7.95
CA THR A 67 -13.71 34.51 -8.51
C THR A 67 -12.42 35.17 -9.00
N ILE A 68 -11.26 34.56 -8.76
CA ILE A 68 -9.95 35.08 -9.17
C ILE A 68 -9.77 34.83 -10.67
N SER A 69 -9.40 35.85 -11.44
CA SER A 69 -9.05 35.64 -12.85
C SER A 69 -7.66 34.99 -12.99
N PRO A 70 -7.41 34.18 -14.04
CA PRO A 70 -6.09 33.60 -14.28
C PRO A 70 -4.96 34.64 -14.32
N ILE A 71 -5.24 35.86 -14.80
CA ILE A 71 -4.29 36.97 -14.82
C ILE A 71 -3.93 37.44 -13.41
N VAL A 72 -4.90 37.48 -12.48
CA VAL A 72 -4.64 37.82 -11.09
C VAL A 72 -3.79 36.73 -10.41
N ALA A 73 -4.11 35.46 -10.64
CA ALA A 73 -3.32 34.33 -10.13
C ALA A 73 -1.87 34.33 -10.67
N LEU A 74 -1.70 34.66 -11.95
CA LEU A 74 -0.39 34.85 -12.58
C LEU A 74 0.39 35.99 -11.92
N LYS A 75 -0.26 37.12 -11.62
CA LYS A 75 0.38 38.25 -10.93
C LYS A 75 0.79 37.88 -9.50
N LEU A 76 -0.02 37.10 -8.79
CA LEU A 76 0.34 36.57 -7.45
C LEU A 76 1.56 35.64 -7.53
N LEU A 77 1.59 34.73 -8.50
CA LEU A 77 2.77 33.89 -8.78
C LEU A 77 4.02 34.76 -9.04
N CYS A 78 3.90 35.76 -9.92
CA CYS A 78 5.00 36.66 -10.25
C CYS A 78 5.53 37.38 -9.01
N ALA A 79 4.64 37.97 -8.21
CA ALA A 79 5.00 38.67 -6.97
C ALA A 79 5.70 37.73 -5.97
N GLY A 80 5.19 36.51 -5.79
CA GLY A 80 5.79 35.50 -4.92
C GLY A 80 7.21 35.12 -5.34
N ILE A 81 7.46 34.92 -6.63
CA ILE A 81 8.81 34.62 -7.12
C ILE A 81 9.74 35.84 -6.99
N GLU A 82 9.25 37.05 -7.26
CA GLU A 82 10.03 38.29 -7.05
C GLU A 82 10.47 38.47 -5.60
N VAL A 83 9.62 38.11 -4.63
CA VAL A 83 9.96 38.10 -3.20
C VAL A 83 11.11 37.13 -2.94
N LEU A 84 11.02 35.88 -3.43
CA LEU A 84 12.06 34.87 -3.24
C LEU A 84 13.39 35.29 -3.88
N VAL A 85 13.36 35.91 -5.06
CA VAL A 85 14.55 36.44 -5.73
C VAL A 85 15.19 37.58 -4.93
N LYS A 86 14.40 38.50 -4.38
CA LYS A 86 14.89 39.59 -3.52
C LYS A 86 15.55 39.07 -2.25
N PHE A 87 14.95 38.06 -1.60
CA PHE A 87 15.49 37.46 -0.37
C PHE A 87 16.77 36.68 -0.62
N THR A 88 16.84 35.95 -1.73
CA THR A 88 18.00 35.11 -2.07
C THR A 88 19.20 35.93 -2.54
N GLY A 89 18.96 37.00 -3.32
CA GLY A 89 20.02 37.78 -3.97
C GLY A 89 20.72 37.03 -5.12
N ASP A 90 21.82 37.58 -5.63
CA ASP A 90 22.62 36.97 -6.69
C ASP A 90 23.67 36.01 -6.11
N ILE A 91 23.22 34.84 -5.66
CA ILE A 91 24.11 33.75 -5.23
C ILE A 91 24.64 33.02 -6.49
N PRO A 92 25.97 33.00 -6.74
CA PRO A 92 26.53 32.22 -7.85
C PRO A 92 26.35 30.72 -7.58
N PRO A 93 26.17 29.88 -8.62
CA PRO A 93 26.04 28.44 -8.45
C PRO A 93 27.27 27.87 -7.73
N THR A 94 27.05 27.01 -6.73
CA THR A 94 28.13 26.36 -6.00
C THR A 94 28.99 25.54 -6.97
N PRO A 95 30.32 25.77 -7.06
CA PRO A 95 31.20 25.02 -7.94
C PRO A 95 31.21 23.52 -7.54
N PRO A 96 31.45 22.61 -8.51
CA PRO A 96 31.49 21.18 -8.21
C PRO A 96 32.63 20.87 -7.22
N PRO A 97 32.48 19.87 -6.33
CA PRO A 97 33.60 19.37 -5.55
C PRO A 97 34.69 18.85 -6.49
N ALA A 98 35.94 19.23 -6.26
CA ALA A 98 37.08 18.68 -6.99
C ALA A 98 37.34 17.26 -6.47
N PHE A 99 36.90 16.24 -7.21
CA PHE A 99 37.24 14.86 -6.91
C PHE A 99 38.44 14.42 -7.74
N THR A 100 39.49 13.94 -7.07
CA THR A 100 40.55 13.13 -7.66
C THR A 100 39.98 11.76 -8.05
N THR A 101 40.15 11.37 -9.30
CA THR A 101 39.65 10.08 -9.81
C THR A 101 40.37 8.91 -9.11
N PRO A 102 39.66 7.92 -8.55
CA PRO A 102 40.28 6.67 -8.10
C PRO A 102 40.87 5.88 -9.28
N PRO A 103 41.91 5.04 -9.08
CA PRO A 103 42.73 4.51 -10.18
C PRO A 103 42.01 3.55 -11.16
N ASN A 104 40.80 3.06 -10.86
CA ASN A 104 40.19 1.93 -11.57
C ASN A 104 39.04 2.29 -12.54
N MET A 105 38.80 3.58 -12.85
CA MET A 105 37.72 3.99 -13.76
C MET A 105 38.12 4.10 -15.24
N ARG A 106 39.36 3.72 -15.64
CA ARG A 106 39.81 3.83 -17.03
C ARG A 106 39.10 2.89 -18.02
N GLY A 107 38.56 1.76 -17.56
CA GLY A 107 37.85 0.80 -18.43
C GLY A 107 36.49 1.30 -18.90
N MET A 108 35.75 1.97 -18.01
CA MET A 108 34.36 2.38 -18.27
C MET A 108 34.25 3.56 -19.25
N GLN A 109 35.27 4.42 -19.31
CA GLN A 109 35.34 5.50 -20.30
C GLN A 109 35.71 5.01 -21.70
N ALA A 110 36.58 4.00 -21.81
CA ALA A 110 36.87 3.35 -23.09
C ALA A 110 35.62 2.63 -23.63
N GLU A 111 34.87 1.96 -22.75
CA GLU A 111 33.62 1.27 -23.09
C GLU A 111 32.51 2.26 -23.50
N LYS A 112 32.40 3.39 -22.81
CA LYS A 112 31.47 4.48 -23.16
C LYS A 112 31.83 5.17 -24.49
N GLU A 113 33.12 5.28 -24.82
CA GLU A 113 33.57 5.77 -26.13
C GLU A 113 33.33 4.75 -27.26
N ILE A 114 33.41 3.44 -26.98
CA ILE A 114 33.09 2.36 -27.93
C ILE A 114 31.60 2.35 -28.24
N ILE A 115 30.73 2.46 -27.22
CA ILE A 115 29.27 2.52 -27.36
C ILE A 115 28.82 3.81 -28.07
N ALA A 116 29.48 4.94 -27.79
CA ALA A 116 29.19 6.20 -28.48
C ALA A 116 29.62 6.18 -29.96
N ARG A 117 30.65 5.40 -30.32
CA ARG A 117 31.07 5.19 -31.72
C ARG A 117 30.19 4.19 -32.46
N SER A 118 29.62 3.18 -31.79
CA SER A 118 28.77 2.16 -32.44
C SER A 118 27.40 2.68 -32.85
N ASN A 119 26.85 3.68 -32.14
CA ASN A 119 25.49 4.22 -32.36
C ASN A 119 25.45 5.55 -33.12
N SER A 120 26.46 5.87 -33.93
CA SER A 120 26.35 7.03 -34.84
C SER A 120 25.58 6.64 -36.10
N TYR A 121 24.60 7.49 -36.46
CA TYR A 121 23.71 7.41 -37.64
C TYR A 121 24.39 7.14 -39.00
N LYS A 122 25.72 7.11 -39.08
CA LYS A 122 26.48 6.81 -40.31
C LYS A 122 26.59 5.32 -40.62
N ASN A 123 26.52 4.41 -39.64
CA ASN A 123 26.63 2.96 -39.90
C ASN A 123 25.32 2.30 -40.39
N LEU A 124 24.19 3.00 -40.25
CA LEU A 124 22.89 2.52 -40.74
C LEU A 124 22.72 2.70 -42.26
N ALA A 125 23.46 3.64 -42.86
CA ALA A 125 23.44 3.91 -44.30
C ALA A 125 24.20 2.84 -45.11
N ASP A 126 25.28 2.26 -44.56
CA ASP A 126 26.07 1.21 -45.23
C ASP A 126 25.40 -0.17 -45.19
N LEU A 127 24.45 -0.40 -44.28
CA LEU A 127 23.70 -1.65 -44.23
C LEU A 127 22.67 -1.78 -45.37
N HIS A 128 22.28 -0.65 -45.98
CA HIS A 128 21.33 -0.60 -47.10
C HIS A 128 21.98 -0.80 -48.48
N GLN A 129 23.30 -0.97 -48.58
CA GLN A 129 24.03 -1.09 -49.86
C GLN A 129 24.61 -2.48 -50.16
N ARG A 130 24.17 -3.55 -49.50
CA ARG A 130 24.61 -4.91 -49.86
C ARG A 130 23.68 -5.55 -50.89
N PRO A 131 24.20 -6.10 -52.00
CA PRO A 131 23.38 -6.63 -53.08
C PRO A 131 22.72 -7.96 -52.69
N ARG A 132 21.42 -8.08 -53.00
CA ARG A 132 20.65 -9.33 -52.92
C ARG A 132 21.15 -10.32 -53.96
N THR A 133 21.38 -11.57 -53.56
CA THR A 133 21.51 -12.73 -54.47
C THR A 133 20.56 -13.85 -54.04
N PRO A 134 20.13 -14.71 -55.00
CA PRO A 134 18.73 -15.13 -55.08
C PRO A 134 18.46 -16.56 -54.58
N SER A 135 17.16 -16.84 -54.45
CA SER A 135 16.54 -18.12 -54.15
C SER A 135 16.89 -19.25 -55.13
N SER A 136 17.07 -20.48 -54.62
CA SER A 136 16.66 -21.70 -55.32
C SER A 136 16.41 -22.86 -54.35
N SER A 137 15.44 -23.68 -54.73
CA SER A 137 14.97 -24.91 -54.10
C SER A 137 15.67 -26.15 -54.69
N SER A 138 15.49 -27.29 -53.99
CA SER A 138 15.48 -28.71 -54.46
C SER A 138 16.59 -29.68 -53.99
N ALA A 139 16.10 -30.73 -53.31
CA ALA A 139 16.37 -32.18 -53.46
C ALA A 139 17.69 -32.88 -53.00
N SER A 140 17.46 -33.91 -52.16
CA SER A 140 17.95 -35.32 -52.17
C SER A 140 19.36 -35.74 -51.70
N SER A 141 19.34 -36.55 -50.62
CA SER A 141 19.88 -37.94 -50.42
C SER A 141 21.39 -38.29 -50.41
N GLU A 142 21.72 -39.10 -49.38
CA GLU A 142 22.74 -40.16 -49.24
C GLU A 142 24.20 -39.84 -48.83
N GLY A 143 24.71 -40.70 -47.93
CA GLY A 143 26.05 -41.30 -48.04
C GLY A 143 27.10 -40.90 -46.98
N ILE A 144 27.75 -41.90 -46.37
CA ILE A 144 28.64 -41.87 -45.20
C ILE A 144 30.14 -41.89 -45.59
N ASP A 145 31.02 -41.45 -44.66
CA ASP A 145 32.41 -41.87 -44.31
C ASP A 145 33.62 -40.90 -44.51
N GLY A 146 34.39 -40.73 -43.42
CA GLY A 146 35.80 -40.26 -43.40
C GLY A 146 36.19 -39.29 -42.26
N GLU A 147 36.96 -39.78 -41.27
CA GLU A 147 37.39 -39.18 -39.98
C GLU A 147 38.09 -37.79 -40.03
N ASP A 148 38.12 -36.94 -38.98
CA ASP A 148 39.01 -37.05 -37.80
C ASP A 148 38.61 -36.02 -36.69
N PHE A 149 38.14 -36.47 -35.51
CA PHE A 149 37.84 -35.57 -34.38
C PHE A 149 38.99 -35.56 -33.34
N ARG A 150 39.70 -34.44 -33.28
CA ARG A 150 40.66 -34.13 -32.21
C ARG A 150 39.93 -34.11 -30.86
N LYS A 151 40.25 -35.06 -29.97
CA LYS A 151 39.86 -35.02 -28.55
C LYS A 151 40.63 -33.91 -27.84
N THR A 152 39.95 -32.81 -27.52
CA THR A 152 40.44 -31.82 -26.55
C THR A 152 40.11 -32.31 -25.14
N PRO A 153 41.04 -32.33 -24.17
CA PRO A 153 40.73 -32.73 -22.80
C PRO A 153 39.76 -31.72 -22.17
N LEU A 154 38.64 -32.19 -21.62
CA LEU A 154 37.83 -31.40 -20.70
C LEU A 154 38.61 -31.23 -19.39
N SER A 155 39.14 -30.03 -19.17
CA SER A 155 39.46 -29.57 -17.81
C SER A 155 38.17 -29.18 -17.10
N SER A 156 38.01 -29.59 -15.85
CA SER A 156 36.94 -29.16 -14.94
C SER A 156 36.78 -27.63 -14.96
N PRO A 157 35.56 -27.07 -14.97
CA PRO A 157 35.40 -25.64 -14.78
C PRO A 157 35.84 -25.29 -13.36
N ALA A 158 36.93 -24.54 -13.26
CA ALA A 158 37.27 -23.83 -12.03
C ALA A 158 36.10 -22.91 -11.67
N VAL A 159 35.75 -22.88 -10.38
CA VAL A 159 34.78 -21.95 -9.80
C VAL A 159 35.11 -20.54 -10.29
N ALA A 160 34.26 -19.99 -11.15
CA ALA A 160 34.32 -18.58 -11.50
C ALA A 160 34.06 -17.78 -10.20
N PRO A 161 34.88 -16.76 -9.87
CA PRO A 161 34.54 -15.86 -8.78
C PRO A 161 33.19 -15.21 -9.11
N THR A 162 32.27 -15.25 -8.14
CA THR A 162 30.98 -14.56 -8.16
C THR A 162 31.15 -13.15 -8.69
N GLU A 163 30.49 -12.83 -9.81
CA GLU A 163 30.38 -11.45 -10.28
C GLU A 163 29.72 -10.61 -9.17
N PRO A 164 30.21 -9.38 -8.91
CA PRO A 164 29.60 -8.52 -7.91
C PRO A 164 28.20 -8.12 -8.38
N TYR A 165 27.19 -8.43 -7.57
CA TYR A 165 25.83 -7.94 -7.75
C TYR A 165 25.82 -6.41 -7.61
N ILE A 166 25.21 -5.72 -8.56
CA ILE A 166 25.03 -4.26 -8.49
C ILE A 166 23.86 -3.99 -7.56
N ILE A 167 24.12 -3.54 -6.33
CA ILE A 167 23.09 -2.91 -5.50
C ILE A 167 22.75 -1.57 -6.15
N ILE A 168 21.49 -1.39 -6.56
CA ILE A 168 21.00 -0.08 -7.01
C ILE A 168 21.07 0.86 -5.80
N GLY A 169 22.05 1.76 -5.80
CA GLY A 169 22.29 2.71 -4.71
C GLY A 169 23.66 2.60 -4.02
N ASP A 170 24.40 1.49 -4.20
CA ASP A 170 25.70 1.30 -3.53
C ASP A 170 26.76 2.35 -3.90
N ASN A 171 26.57 3.00 -5.05
CA ASN A 171 27.41 4.11 -5.52
C ASN A 171 26.60 5.41 -5.72
N ALA A 172 25.40 5.50 -5.14
CA ALA A 172 24.60 6.71 -5.24
C ALA A 172 25.28 7.81 -4.42
N GLU A 173 25.63 8.91 -5.09
CA GLU A 173 26.13 10.10 -4.43
C GLU A 173 25.14 10.53 -3.34
N PRO A 174 25.62 11.05 -2.20
CA PRO A 174 24.77 11.66 -1.18
C PRO A 174 23.65 12.55 -1.77
N LEU A 175 22.45 12.50 -1.19
CA LEU A 175 21.24 13.18 -1.72
C LEU A 175 21.48 14.67 -2.01
N ASN A 176 22.27 15.36 -1.20
CA ASN A 176 22.67 16.74 -1.40
C ASN A 176 23.52 16.95 -2.67
N ILE A 177 24.35 15.97 -3.06
CA ILE A 177 25.14 16.00 -4.29
C ILE A 177 24.24 15.74 -5.51
N GLN A 178 23.28 14.80 -5.39
CA GLN A 178 22.28 14.55 -6.42
C GLN A 178 21.38 15.77 -6.64
N HIS A 179 20.83 16.36 -5.57
CA HIS A 179 20.04 17.60 -5.61
C HIS A 179 20.87 18.76 -6.18
N GLY A 180 22.14 18.89 -5.79
CA GLY A 180 23.07 19.86 -6.38
C GLY A 180 23.27 19.67 -7.89
N ALA A 181 23.30 18.43 -8.39
CA ALA A 181 23.40 18.16 -9.83
C ALA A 181 22.11 18.49 -10.58
N ILE A 182 20.94 18.25 -9.98
CA ILE A 182 19.64 18.53 -10.58
C ILE A 182 19.35 20.04 -10.61
N THR A 183 19.55 20.74 -9.48
CA THR A 183 19.31 22.19 -9.36
C THR A 183 20.13 23.01 -10.35
N ARG A 184 21.38 22.60 -10.65
CA ARG A 184 22.24 23.25 -11.66
C ARG A 184 21.60 23.33 -13.05
N LYS A 185 20.70 22.41 -13.40
CA LYS A 185 20.03 22.41 -14.72
C LYS A 185 19.10 23.60 -14.92
N PHE A 186 18.64 24.23 -13.83
CA PHE A 186 17.77 25.41 -13.88
C PHE A 186 18.54 26.72 -14.06
N TYR A 187 19.86 26.75 -13.84
CA TYR A 187 20.65 27.98 -13.91
C TYR A 187 21.03 28.35 -15.36
N SER A 188 20.69 29.57 -15.76
CA SER A 188 21.18 30.19 -16.99
C SER A 188 22.54 30.84 -16.77
N LYS A 189 23.32 30.94 -17.85
CA LYS A 189 24.64 31.60 -17.84
C LYS A 189 24.52 33.07 -17.47
N GLN A 190 23.46 33.73 -17.91
CA GLN A 190 23.12 35.11 -17.58
C GLN A 190 21.60 35.20 -17.30
N PRO A 191 21.15 36.11 -16.42
CA PRO A 191 19.72 36.38 -16.24
C PRO A 191 19.05 36.65 -17.60
N PRO A 192 17.89 36.03 -17.89
CA PRO A 192 17.14 36.35 -19.09
C PRO A 192 16.82 37.85 -19.16
N PRO A 193 16.89 38.49 -20.34
CA PRO A 193 16.67 39.95 -20.48
C PRO A 193 15.19 40.36 -20.44
N ILE A 194 14.29 39.41 -20.18
CA ILE A 194 12.85 39.61 -20.07
C ILE A 194 12.46 39.64 -18.59
N SER A 195 11.48 40.47 -18.22
CA SER A 195 10.95 40.48 -16.85
C SER A 195 10.12 39.22 -16.57
N LEU A 196 9.94 38.87 -15.29
CA LEU A 196 9.09 37.74 -14.93
C LEU A 196 7.64 37.95 -15.35
N GLU A 197 7.13 39.18 -15.20
CA GLU A 197 5.76 39.53 -15.59
C GLU A 197 5.58 39.40 -17.10
N ASP A 198 6.48 39.97 -17.91
CA ASP A 198 6.42 39.87 -19.38
C ASP A 198 6.55 38.42 -19.85
N TYR A 199 7.41 37.63 -19.19
CA TYR A 199 7.60 36.22 -19.52
C TYR A 199 6.35 35.39 -19.23
N LEU A 200 5.75 35.57 -18.06
CA LEU A 200 4.51 34.88 -17.69
C LEU A 200 3.33 35.34 -18.54
N MET A 201 3.22 36.64 -18.83
CA MET A 201 2.18 37.18 -19.73
C MET A 201 2.34 36.65 -21.16
N ARG A 202 3.57 36.49 -21.66
CA ARG A 202 3.83 35.80 -22.93
C ARG A 202 3.33 34.35 -22.88
N ILE A 203 3.65 33.60 -21.82
CA ILE A 203 3.16 32.23 -21.68
C ILE A 203 1.64 32.21 -21.65
N HIS A 204 0.99 33.02 -20.82
CA HIS A 204 -0.47 33.10 -20.72
C HIS A 204 -1.14 33.48 -22.06
N LYS A 205 -0.54 34.39 -22.83
CA LYS A 205 -1.06 34.81 -24.13
C LYS A 205 -1.10 33.68 -25.15
N PHE A 206 -0.09 32.81 -25.18
CA PHE A 206 0.04 31.75 -26.19
C PHE A 206 -0.32 30.36 -25.69
N CYS A 207 -0.34 30.16 -24.38
CA CYS A 207 -0.67 28.95 -23.64
C CYS A 207 -1.43 29.35 -22.35
N PRO A 208 -2.68 29.85 -22.47
CA PRO A 208 -3.48 30.21 -21.30
C PRO A 208 -3.73 28.98 -20.42
N MET A 209 -3.56 29.15 -19.12
CA MET A 209 -3.76 28.10 -18.12
C MET A 209 -4.75 28.58 -17.06
N SER A 210 -5.34 27.64 -16.33
CA SER A 210 -6.28 27.91 -15.24
C SER A 210 -5.60 28.58 -14.03
N VAL A 211 -6.43 29.14 -13.15
CA VAL A 211 -6.01 29.71 -11.86
C VAL A 211 -5.22 28.67 -11.04
N ALA A 212 -5.68 27.42 -11.02
CA ALA A 212 -5.08 26.34 -10.27
C ALA A 212 -3.62 26.09 -10.69
N VAL A 213 -3.32 26.11 -11.99
CA VAL A 213 -1.95 25.90 -12.51
C VAL A 213 -0.99 26.99 -12.04
N TYR A 214 -1.41 28.26 -12.07
CA TYR A 214 -0.56 29.38 -11.61
C TYR A 214 -0.32 29.32 -10.10
N LEU A 215 -1.36 29.04 -9.30
CA LEU A 215 -1.23 28.93 -7.85
C LEU A 215 -0.41 27.70 -7.44
N ALA A 216 -0.64 26.55 -8.08
CA ALA A 216 0.12 25.32 -7.82
C ALA A 216 1.59 25.47 -8.19
N THR A 217 1.89 26.13 -9.31
CA THR A 217 3.28 26.46 -9.67
C THR A 217 3.95 27.31 -8.59
N SER A 218 3.22 28.29 -8.04
CA SER A 218 3.74 29.12 -6.96
C SER A 218 4.01 28.29 -5.71
N TYR A 219 3.06 27.44 -5.34
CA TYR A 219 3.15 26.55 -4.19
C TYR A 219 4.33 25.58 -4.32
N TYR A 220 4.50 24.90 -5.46
CA TYR A 220 5.62 23.99 -5.68
C TYR A 220 6.98 24.68 -5.58
N ILE A 221 7.13 25.86 -6.18
CA ILE A 221 8.39 26.61 -6.10
C ILE A 221 8.62 27.12 -4.67
N HIS A 222 7.57 27.54 -3.95
CA HIS A 222 7.68 27.95 -2.55
C HIS A 222 8.11 26.79 -1.66
N LYS A 223 7.50 25.60 -1.79
CA LYS A 223 7.87 24.38 -1.07
C LYS A 223 9.34 24.04 -1.29
N LEU A 224 9.80 24.03 -2.55
CA LEU A 224 11.20 23.76 -2.89
C LEU A 224 12.18 24.81 -2.33
N ALA A 225 11.79 26.08 -2.32
CA ALA A 225 12.69 27.18 -1.97
C ALA A 225 12.74 27.48 -0.47
N VAL A 226 11.60 27.39 0.22
CA VAL A 226 11.42 27.85 1.60
C VAL A 226 11.35 26.68 2.56
N ASP A 227 10.47 25.72 2.29
CA ASP A 227 10.17 24.62 3.21
C ASP A 227 11.29 23.58 3.19
N GLU A 228 11.64 23.11 1.99
CA GLU A 228 12.68 22.10 1.79
C GLU A 228 14.09 22.69 1.64
N ARG A 229 14.17 23.98 1.30
CA ARG A 229 15.44 24.69 0.99
C ARG A 229 16.30 23.94 -0.05
N ALA A 230 15.63 23.25 -0.97
CA ALA A 230 16.24 22.41 -1.99
C ALA A 230 16.90 23.25 -3.09
N ILE A 231 16.31 24.40 -3.44
CA ILE A 231 16.86 25.31 -4.46
C ILE A 231 16.68 26.80 -4.08
N PRO A 232 17.77 27.59 -4.07
CA PRO A 232 17.65 29.04 -3.94
C PRO A 232 17.14 29.66 -5.25
N VAL A 233 16.12 30.52 -5.18
CA VAL A 233 15.52 31.16 -6.36
C VAL A 233 16.23 32.47 -6.66
N THR A 234 16.85 32.57 -7.83
CA THR A 234 17.70 33.70 -8.25
C THR A 234 17.26 34.23 -9.61
N ARG A 235 17.77 35.41 -10.01
CA ARG A 235 17.56 35.98 -11.36
C ARG A 235 18.04 35.04 -12.49
N ARG A 236 18.94 34.10 -12.19
CA ARG A 236 19.51 33.16 -13.16
C ARG A 236 18.73 31.85 -13.28
N ASN A 237 17.80 31.53 -12.39
CA ASN A 237 17.05 30.26 -12.49
C ASN A 237 15.52 30.42 -12.44
N CYS A 238 15.00 31.56 -11.97
CA CYS A 238 13.57 31.77 -11.76
C CYS A 238 12.73 31.53 -13.03
N HIS A 239 13.18 31.98 -14.20
CA HIS A 239 12.46 31.76 -15.47
C HIS A 239 12.35 30.28 -15.85
N ARG A 240 13.43 29.51 -15.68
CA ARG A 240 13.45 28.08 -15.99
C ARG A 240 12.66 27.27 -14.96
N LEU A 241 12.69 27.68 -13.69
CA LEU A 241 11.84 27.09 -12.64
C LEU A 241 10.36 27.33 -12.92
N LEU A 242 9.99 28.56 -13.30
CA LEU A 242 8.62 28.89 -13.68
C LEU A 242 8.16 28.10 -14.90
N LEU A 243 9.00 28.00 -15.94
CA LEU A 243 8.65 27.25 -17.14
C LEU A 243 8.42 25.76 -16.84
N ALA A 244 9.29 25.14 -16.04
CA ALA A 244 9.14 23.75 -15.64
C ALA A 244 7.93 23.54 -14.72
N GLY A 245 7.77 24.39 -13.70
CA GLY A 245 6.66 24.32 -12.76
C GLY A 245 5.31 24.48 -13.45
N LEU A 246 5.17 25.44 -14.38
CA LEU A 246 3.94 25.60 -15.18
C LEU A 246 3.68 24.37 -16.04
N ARG A 247 4.71 23.79 -16.68
CA ARG A 247 4.56 22.61 -17.52
C ARG A 247 4.06 21.40 -16.71
N VAL A 248 4.66 21.18 -15.55
CA VAL A 248 4.34 20.08 -14.65
C VAL A 248 2.98 20.28 -14.01
N ALA A 249 2.69 21.48 -13.48
CA ALA A 249 1.40 21.80 -12.89
C ALA A 249 0.25 21.69 -13.90
N MET A 250 0.43 22.15 -15.14
CA MET A 250 -0.56 21.98 -16.21
C MET A 250 -0.83 20.49 -16.51
N LYS A 251 0.23 19.66 -16.59
CA LYS A 251 0.09 18.21 -16.78
C LYS A 251 -0.58 17.49 -15.61
N ALA A 252 -0.43 18.03 -14.40
CA ALA A 252 -0.96 17.43 -13.19
C ALA A 252 -2.41 17.83 -12.89
N LEU A 253 -2.84 19.03 -13.31
CA LEU A 253 -4.10 19.63 -12.87
C LEU A 253 -5.13 19.89 -13.98
N GLU A 254 -4.73 19.82 -15.25
CA GLU A 254 -5.64 20.05 -16.39
C GLU A 254 -5.77 18.79 -17.24
N ASP A 255 -6.99 18.50 -17.70
CA ASP A 255 -7.28 17.35 -18.57
C ASP A 255 -6.58 17.46 -19.94
N LEU A 256 -6.35 18.69 -20.40
CA LEU A 256 -5.69 18.99 -21.67
C LEU A 256 -4.43 19.81 -21.42
N SER A 257 -3.31 19.36 -21.99
CA SER A 257 -2.05 20.11 -21.94
C SER A 257 -1.57 20.50 -23.34
N TYR A 258 -0.89 21.65 -23.44
CA TYR A 258 -0.35 22.08 -24.72
C TYR A 258 0.73 21.12 -25.26
N PRO A 259 0.84 20.94 -26.59
CA PRO A 259 1.90 20.15 -27.19
C PRO A 259 3.28 20.60 -26.73
N HIS A 260 4.18 19.65 -26.45
CA HIS A 260 5.52 19.91 -25.93
C HIS A 260 6.31 20.89 -26.80
N ALA A 261 6.24 20.72 -28.13
CA ALA A 261 6.85 21.59 -29.12
C ALA A 261 6.30 23.03 -29.12
N ARG A 262 5.03 23.22 -28.75
CA ARG A 262 4.43 24.56 -28.64
C ARG A 262 4.91 25.23 -27.36
N PHE A 263 4.84 24.52 -26.24
CA PHE A 263 5.22 25.06 -24.92
C PHE A 263 6.72 25.42 -24.86
N SER A 264 7.59 24.63 -25.49
CA SER A 264 9.03 24.93 -25.58
C SER A 264 9.31 26.20 -26.40
N LYS A 265 8.66 26.35 -27.55
CA LYS A 265 8.76 27.56 -28.40
C LYS A 265 8.27 28.82 -27.68
N VAL A 266 7.15 28.73 -26.97
CA VAL A 266 6.62 29.84 -26.17
C VAL A 266 7.55 30.17 -25.01
N GLY A 267 8.08 29.15 -24.32
CA GLY A 267 9.04 29.28 -23.23
C GLY A 267 10.44 29.74 -23.65
N GLY A 268 10.75 29.74 -24.95
CA GLY A 268 12.04 30.19 -25.48
C GLY A 268 13.19 29.21 -25.23
N VAL A 269 12.91 27.91 -25.18
CA VAL A 269 13.90 26.84 -24.97
C VAL A 269 13.74 25.74 -26.04
N SER A 270 14.76 24.91 -26.24
CA SER A 270 14.61 23.72 -27.11
C SER A 270 13.68 22.69 -26.46
N GLU A 271 13.09 21.80 -27.25
CA GLU A 271 12.25 20.70 -26.74
C GLU A 271 13.03 19.78 -25.78
N SER A 272 14.29 19.51 -26.09
CA SER A 272 15.21 18.74 -25.25
C SER A 272 15.58 19.45 -23.96
N GLU A 273 15.61 20.78 -23.95
CA GLU A 273 15.83 21.57 -22.73
C GLU A 273 14.57 21.58 -21.88
N LEU A 274 13.39 21.79 -22.46
CA LEU A 274 12.12 21.72 -21.73
C LEU A 274 11.94 20.34 -21.08
N ALA A 275 12.21 19.25 -21.83
CA ALA A 275 12.12 17.89 -21.28
C ALA A 275 13.06 17.68 -20.09
N ARG A 276 14.30 18.18 -20.17
CA ARG A 276 15.26 18.10 -19.05
C ARG A 276 14.81 18.91 -17.84
N LEU A 277 14.29 20.12 -18.05
CA LEU A 277 13.78 20.97 -16.98
C LEU A 277 12.57 20.35 -16.30
N GLU A 278 11.65 19.79 -17.08
CA GLU A 278 10.45 19.09 -16.60
C GLU A 278 10.83 17.90 -15.71
N ILE A 279 11.63 16.97 -16.24
CA ILE A 279 12.11 15.79 -15.49
C ILE A 279 12.83 16.21 -14.21
N SER A 280 13.69 17.24 -14.31
CA SER A 280 14.44 17.74 -13.15
C SER A 280 13.53 18.35 -12.09
N PHE A 281 12.43 19.00 -12.50
CA PHE A 281 11.47 19.57 -11.57
C PHE A 281 10.69 18.47 -10.88
N CYS A 282 10.34 17.39 -11.58
CA CYS A 282 9.69 16.22 -10.98
C CYS A 282 10.56 15.53 -9.93
N PHE A 283 11.85 15.33 -10.22
CA PHE A 283 12.77 14.77 -9.22
C PHE A 283 12.97 15.70 -8.02
N LEU A 284 13.05 17.02 -8.22
CA LEU A 284 13.18 17.96 -7.09
C LEU A 284 11.92 17.97 -6.20
N THR A 285 10.74 17.85 -6.80
CA THR A 285 9.45 17.83 -6.08
C THR A 285 9.06 16.44 -5.60
N ASN A 286 9.93 15.43 -5.76
CA ASN A 286 9.64 14.04 -5.43
C ASN A 286 8.35 13.50 -6.07
N PHE A 287 7.97 14.03 -7.24
CA PHE A 287 6.71 13.73 -7.93
C PHE A 287 5.43 14.02 -7.10
N GLU A 288 5.53 14.83 -6.03
CA GLU A 288 4.41 15.20 -5.16
C GLU A 288 3.64 16.41 -5.72
N PHE A 289 2.71 16.16 -6.65
CA PHE A 289 1.89 17.20 -7.30
C PHE A 289 0.44 17.27 -6.82
N LYS A 290 0.09 16.55 -5.75
CA LYS A 290 -1.27 16.58 -5.20
C LYS A 290 -1.48 17.91 -4.48
N THR A 291 -2.38 18.75 -5.00
CA THR A 291 -2.79 20.00 -4.37
C THR A 291 -4.30 20.01 -4.16
N SER A 292 -4.74 20.23 -2.92
CA SER A 292 -6.18 20.41 -2.63
C SER A 292 -6.58 21.87 -2.89
N LYS A 293 -7.89 22.09 -3.06
CA LYS A 293 -8.45 23.42 -3.20
C LYS A 293 -8.11 24.30 -2.00
N GLU A 294 -8.18 23.74 -0.80
CA GLU A 294 -7.88 24.41 0.47
C GLU A 294 -6.40 24.80 0.53
N THR A 295 -5.50 23.90 0.10
CA THR A 295 -4.06 24.18 0.04
C THR A 295 -3.74 25.35 -0.88
N LEU A 296 -4.37 25.40 -2.06
CA LEU A 296 -4.17 26.51 -3.01
C LEU A 296 -4.80 27.81 -2.52
N LEU A 297 -5.92 27.75 -1.78
CA LEU A 297 -6.56 28.89 -1.16
C LEU A 297 -5.68 29.50 -0.07
N ASP A 298 -5.20 28.67 0.86
CA ASP A 298 -4.33 29.11 1.96
C ASP A 298 -3.04 29.73 1.42
N HIS A 299 -2.44 29.09 0.40
CA HIS A 299 -1.26 29.63 -0.27
C HIS A 299 -1.55 30.98 -0.95
N ALA A 300 -2.68 31.12 -1.64
CA ALA A 300 -3.07 32.38 -2.28
C ALA A 300 -3.30 33.52 -1.26
N ILE A 301 -3.89 33.20 -0.10
CA ILE A 301 -4.06 34.16 1.00
C ILE A 301 -2.68 34.60 1.50
N GLY A 302 -1.77 33.68 1.76
CA GLY A 302 -0.40 33.98 2.19
C GLY A 302 0.36 34.85 1.18
N LEU A 303 0.24 34.57 -0.13
CA LEU A 303 0.84 35.41 -1.17
C LEU A 303 0.28 36.83 -1.19
N LYS A 304 -1.03 37.00 -0.93
CA LYS A 304 -1.68 38.32 -0.89
C LYS A 304 -1.22 39.13 0.32
N GLU A 305 -1.04 38.49 1.47
CA GLU A 305 -0.46 39.13 2.67
C GLU A 305 0.98 39.56 2.43
N ILE A 306 1.80 38.71 1.79
CA ILE A 306 3.18 39.06 1.43
C ILE A 306 3.20 40.22 0.41
N SER A 307 2.29 40.22 -0.56
CA SER A 307 2.17 41.29 -1.55
C SER A 307 1.63 42.61 -0.97
N SER A 308 0.75 42.57 0.03
CA SER A 308 0.20 43.76 0.68
C SER A 308 1.21 44.38 1.65
N LEU A 309 2.06 43.57 2.30
CA LEU A 309 3.19 44.02 3.12
C LEU A 309 4.28 44.75 2.31
N GLN A 310 4.49 44.36 1.03
CA GLN A 310 5.41 45.08 0.14
C GLN A 310 4.94 46.48 -0.25
N GLY A 311 3.65 46.76 -0.18
CA GLY A 311 3.11 48.12 -0.34
C GLY A 311 3.36 49.03 0.87
N ALA A 312 3.72 48.46 2.03
CA ALA A 312 3.68 49.16 3.31
C ALA A 312 5.04 49.39 4.01
N MET A 313 6.13 48.64 3.75
CA MET A 313 7.37 48.83 4.52
C MET A 313 8.69 48.58 3.77
N ASN A 314 9.45 49.65 3.57
CA ASN A 314 10.91 49.65 3.73
C ASN A 314 11.22 49.36 5.20
N PHE A 315 11.62 48.14 5.58
CA PHE A 315 12.27 47.93 6.88
C PHE A 315 13.24 46.76 6.86
N VAL A 316 14.46 47.05 7.34
CA VAL A 316 15.57 46.13 7.58
C VAL A 316 15.40 45.54 8.99
N PRO A 317 15.28 44.21 9.18
CA PRO A 317 15.32 43.63 10.50
C PRO A 317 16.77 43.43 10.96
N LYS A 318 17.19 44.15 12.01
CA LYS A 318 18.41 43.89 12.77
C LYS A 318 18.23 42.59 13.57
N MET A 319 19.10 41.61 13.35
CA MET A 319 19.32 40.50 14.28
C MET A 319 20.21 40.95 15.45
N PRO A 320 19.93 40.57 16.71
CA PRO A 320 20.93 40.58 17.76
C PRO A 320 21.72 39.26 17.73
N LEU A 321 22.96 39.33 17.23
CA LEU A 321 23.98 38.31 17.45
C LEU A 321 24.44 38.38 18.91
N LYS A 322 24.21 37.32 19.70
CA LYS A 322 25.00 37.08 20.91
C LYS A 322 25.98 35.94 20.66
N SER A 323 27.25 36.33 20.59
CA SER A 323 28.41 35.43 20.65
C SER A 323 28.82 35.19 22.12
N ARG A 324 29.29 33.98 22.45
CA ARG A 324 30.66 33.78 22.96
C ARG A 324 31.05 32.31 23.08
N LYS A 325 32.33 32.08 22.82
CA LYS A 325 33.09 30.82 22.83
C LYS A 325 33.61 30.42 24.23
N LYS A 326 33.83 29.11 24.34
CA LYS A 326 34.97 28.33 24.90
C LYS A 326 35.15 28.11 26.43
N SER A 327 35.07 26.80 26.76
CA SER A 327 36.01 25.91 27.47
C SER A 327 36.55 26.24 28.87
N SER A 328 36.41 25.25 29.78
CA SER A 328 37.46 24.83 30.73
C SER A 328 37.25 23.39 31.20
N GLN A 329 38.35 22.62 31.21
CA GLN A 329 38.52 21.33 31.89
C GLN A 329 38.30 21.46 33.41
N PHE A 330 37.92 20.39 34.12
CA PHE A 330 38.60 19.86 35.33
C PHE A 330 37.85 18.64 35.93
N THR A 331 38.53 17.49 35.90
CA THR A 331 38.73 16.42 36.91
C THR A 331 37.61 15.73 37.72
N ASN A 332 37.77 14.39 37.73
CA ASN A 332 37.30 13.33 38.64
C ASN A 332 37.23 13.61 40.15
N LYS A 333 36.19 13.03 40.78
CA LYS A 333 36.11 12.22 42.03
C LYS A 333 34.61 12.04 42.33
N GLY A 334 33.97 10.87 42.38
CA GLY A 334 34.30 9.64 43.10
C GLY A 334 33.61 9.68 44.48
N TYR A 335 32.49 8.96 44.67
CA TYR A 335 32.09 8.34 45.95
C TYR A 335 30.95 7.33 45.73
N LEU A 336 31.18 6.12 46.24
CA LEU A 336 30.23 5.03 46.48
C LEU A 336 29.39 5.35 47.73
N GLU A 337 28.13 4.90 47.80
CA GLU A 337 27.72 3.82 48.72
C GLU A 337 26.22 3.49 48.67
N ARG A 338 25.95 2.24 49.07
CA ARG A 338 24.69 1.47 49.02
C ARG A 338 23.74 1.79 50.16
N ALA A 339 22.45 1.52 49.98
CA ALA A 339 21.65 0.70 50.91
C ALA A 339 20.31 0.28 50.28
N SER A 340 19.95 -1.01 50.39
CA SER A 340 18.60 -1.53 50.16
C SER A 340 17.84 -1.68 51.48
N PRO A 341 16.52 -1.95 51.42
CA PRO A 341 16.06 -3.20 52.03
C PRO A 341 15.11 -4.01 51.14
N LYS A 342 15.10 -5.31 51.42
CA LYS A 342 14.39 -6.41 50.74
C LYS A 342 12.93 -6.50 51.18
N GLU A 343 12.03 -6.78 50.25
CA GLU A 343 10.78 -7.50 50.52
C GLU A 343 10.50 -8.54 49.42
N LYS A 344 9.99 -9.71 49.85
CA LYS A 344 9.91 -10.96 49.10
C LYS A 344 8.60 -11.03 48.31
N SER A 345 8.66 -11.14 46.98
CA SER A 345 7.56 -11.60 46.14
C SER A 345 7.94 -12.92 45.46
N ARG A 346 7.03 -13.90 45.50
CA ARG A 346 7.20 -15.25 44.93
C ARG A 346 7.06 -15.16 43.41
N THR A 347 8.16 -15.37 42.69
CA THR A 347 8.22 -15.41 41.23
C THR A 347 7.72 -16.76 40.71
N ILE A 348 6.72 -16.73 39.82
CA ILE A 348 6.35 -17.83 38.95
C ILE A 348 7.50 -17.97 37.93
N GLN A 349 8.18 -19.12 37.92
CA GLN A 349 9.31 -19.37 37.02
C GLN A 349 8.80 -19.54 35.58
N HIS A 350 9.19 -18.61 34.71
CA HIS A 350 9.26 -18.84 33.27
C HIS A 350 10.54 -19.66 32.96
N PRO A 351 10.49 -20.66 32.06
CA PRO A 351 11.67 -21.45 31.72
C PRO A 351 12.68 -20.65 30.86
N PRO A 352 13.98 -21.01 30.87
CA PRO A 352 15.04 -20.18 30.31
C PRO A 352 15.13 -20.24 28.77
N LEU A 353 15.66 -19.15 28.20
CA LEU A 353 15.95 -18.87 26.78
C LEU A 353 16.74 -19.96 26.00
N LEU A 354 17.22 -21.04 26.62
CA LEU A 354 17.98 -22.08 25.95
C LEU A 354 17.12 -23.09 25.15
N LEU A 355 15.80 -23.11 25.37
CA LEU A 355 14.85 -23.93 24.59
C LEU A 355 14.40 -23.27 23.26
N TYR A 356 14.81 -22.02 23.02
CA TYR A 356 14.35 -21.21 21.88
C TYR A 356 15.08 -21.50 20.56
N SER A 357 16.36 -21.91 20.60
CA SER A 357 17.14 -22.23 19.40
C SER A 357 16.66 -23.52 18.70
N THR A 358 15.95 -24.39 19.40
CA THR A 358 15.50 -25.70 18.90
C THR A 358 14.16 -25.67 18.14
N ARG A 359 13.38 -24.57 18.19
CA ARG A 359 12.05 -24.50 17.54
C ARG A 359 12.00 -23.74 16.22
N MET A 360 12.92 -22.80 15.96
CA MET A 360 13.05 -22.20 14.62
C MET A 360 13.55 -23.19 13.57
N ALA A 361 14.24 -24.24 14.01
CA ALA A 361 14.77 -25.31 13.16
C ALA A 361 13.69 -26.26 12.60
N ASP A 362 12.42 -26.12 12.99
CA ASP A 362 11.36 -27.10 12.70
C ASP A 362 10.56 -26.79 11.42
N PHE A 363 10.16 -25.53 11.18
CA PHE A 363 9.34 -25.21 10.01
C PHE A 363 10.14 -25.27 8.69
N GLU A 364 11.43 -24.91 8.67
CA GLU A 364 12.22 -24.96 7.43
C GLU A 364 12.36 -26.39 6.88
N ALA A 365 12.43 -27.38 7.77
CA ALA A 365 12.50 -28.79 7.37
C ALA A 365 11.19 -29.25 6.71
N VAL A 366 10.04 -28.78 7.20
CA VAL A 366 8.74 -29.04 6.58
C VAL A 366 8.62 -28.32 5.24
N LEU A 367 9.02 -27.05 5.18
CA LEU A 367 8.95 -26.20 3.98
C LEU A 367 9.95 -26.59 2.88
N ALA A 368 10.91 -27.47 3.17
CA ALA A 368 11.77 -28.08 2.15
C ALA A 368 11.02 -29.10 1.29
N GLY A 369 9.86 -29.59 1.75
CA GLY A 369 8.96 -30.44 0.97
C GLY A 369 8.15 -29.68 -0.08
N LYS A 370 7.29 -30.38 -0.81
CA LYS A 370 6.30 -29.75 -1.70
C LYS A 370 5.08 -29.30 -0.90
N TYR A 371 4.48 -28.19 -1.33
CA TYR A 371 3.14 -27.80 -0.88
C TYR A 371 2.12 -28.92 -1.17
N PRO A 372 1.29 -29.35 -0.21
CA PRO A 372 0.50 -30.59 -0.29
C PRO A 372 -0.82 -30.45 -1.09
N GLY A 373 -0.73 -29.96 -2.33
CA GLY A 373 -1.89 -29.66 -3.19
C GLY A 373 -2.82 -30.86 -3.43
N LYS A 374 -2.27 -32.07 -3.65
CA LYS A 374 -3.10 -33.27 -3.83
C LYS A 374 -3.84 -33.68 -2.56
N ALA A 375 -3.19 -33.58 -1.41
CA ALA A 375 -3.85 -33.87 -0.13
C ALA A 375 -5.00 -32.88 0.15
N HIS A 376 -4.80 -31.61 -0.18
CA HIS A 376 -5.85 -30.59 -0.08
C HIS A 376 -7.03 -30.90 -1.02
N ALA A 377 -6.78 -31.31 -2.27
CA ALA A 377 -7.83 -31.70 -3.20
C ALA A 377 -8.65 -32.89 -2.68
N LYS A 378 -7.99 -33.93 -2.15
CA LYS A 378 -8.66 -35.08 -1.52
C LYS A 378 -9.51 -34.67 -0.33
N LYS A 379 -8.96 -33.84 0.57
CA LYS A 379 -9.68 -33.31 1.74
C LYS A 379 -10.95 -32.55 1.34
N VAL A 380 -10.90 -31.75 0.27
CA VAL A 380 -12.06 -31.03 -0.28
C VAL A 380 -13.12 -32.00 -0.81
N VAL A 381 -12.72 -33.02 -1.58
CA VAL A 381 -13.64 -34.04 -2.08
C VAL A 381 -14.27 -34.84 -0.93
N GLU A 382 -13.49 -35.25 0.07
CA GLU A 382 -13.98 -35.94 1.26
C GLU A 382 -15.01 -35.10 2.02
N TRP A 383 -14.79 -33.80 2.12
CA TRP A 383 -15.76 -32.89 2.71
C TRP A 383 -17.05 -32.85 1.87
N MET A 384 -16.95 -32.73 0.54
CA MET A 384 -18.13 -32.72 -0.34
C MET A 384 -18.91 -34.04 -0.26
N ARG A 385 -18.21 -35.19 -0.15
CA ARG A 385 -18.80 -36.53 0.01
C ARG A 385 -19.73 -36.66 1.21
N LYS A 386 -19.55 -35.85 2.27
CA LYS A 386 -20.47 -35.83 3.41
C LYS A 386 -21.89 -35.42 3.03
N SER A 387 -22.04 -34.57 2.01
CA SER A 387 -23.33 -34.11 1.49
C SER A 387 -23.73 -34.75 0.16
N ILE A 388 -22.74 -35.26 -0.60
CA ILE A 388 -22.92 -35.87 -1.92
C ILE A 388 -22.09 -37.17 -1.96
N PRO A 389 -22.58 -38.29 -1.38
CA PRO A 389 -21.77 -39.50 -1.18
C PRO A 389 -21.10 -40.04 -2.45
N ASP A 390 -21.82 -40.04 -3.56
CA ASP A 390 -21.36 -40.55 -4.87
C ASP A 390 -20.86 -39.42 -5.78
N ILE A 391 -20.20 -38.39 -5.22
CA ILE A 391 -19.68 -37.28 -6.02
C ILE A 391 -18.65 -37.75 -7.04
N THR A 392 -18.85 -37.36 -8.29
CA THR A 392 -17.98 -37.61 -9.44
C THR A 392 -17.77 -36.31 -10.23
N GLY A 393 -16.92 -36.37 -11.26
CA GLY A 393 -16.66 -35.25 -12.16
C GLY A 393 -15.33 -34.55 -11.87
N ILE A 394 -15.22 -33.31 -12.33
CA ILE A 394 -13.97 -32.53 -12.32
C ILE A 394 -14.13 -31.29 -11.44
N LEU A 395 -13.20 -31.08 -10.50
CA LEU A 395 -13.01 -29.77 -9.88
C LEU A 395 -12.23 -28.89 -10.87
N TYR A 396 -12.71 -27.68 -11.13
CA TYR A 396 -12.07 -26.73 -12.05
C TYR A 396 -11.87 -25.38 -11.36
N LEU A 397 -10.63 -24.89 -11.38
CA LEU A 397 -10.26 -23.59 -10.83
C LEU A 397 -9.33 -22.84 -11.79
N GLU A 398 -9.43 -21.52 -11.79
CA GLU A 398 -8.49 -20.66 -12.50
C GLU A 398 -7.66 -19.85 -11.51
N GLY A 399 -6.37 -19.75 -11.76
CA GLY A 399 -5.48 -18.77 -11.14
C GLY A 399 -5.90 -17.36 -11.51
N GLN A 400 -5.38 -16.39 -10.75
CA GLN A 400 -5.60 -14.99 -11.03
C GLN A 400 -4.98 -14.63 -12.38
N LYS A 401 -5.72 -13.87 -13.16
CA LYS A 401 -5.25 -13.37 -14.45
C LYS A 401 -4.34 -12.17 -14.28
N THR A 402 -3.32 -12.06 -15.12
CA THR A 402 -2.54 -10.83 -15.22
C THR A 402 -3.47 -9.69 -15.65
N ARG A 403 -3.30 -8.53 -15.00
CA ARG A 403 -4.08 -7.32 -15.31
C ARG A 403 -3.12 -6.18 -15.51
N MET A 404 -3.39 -5.34 -16.49
CA MET A 404 -2.68 -4.07 -16.65
C MET A 404 -3.38 -2.99 -15.84
N LEU A 405 -2.63 -1.99 -15.42
CA LEU A 405 -3.17 -0.74 -14.93
C LEU A 405 -3.98 -0.08 -16.05
N GLU A 406 -5.06 0.61 -15.66
CA GLU A 406 -5.90 1.34 -16.60
C GLU A 406 -5.06 2.35 -17.40
N ASP A 407 -5.30 2.40 -18.71
CA ASP A 407 -4.67 3.30 -19.67
C ASP A 407 -3.13 3.24 -19.80
N ASN A 408 -2.46 2.18 -19.33
CA ASN A 408 -1.03 1.96 -19.58
C ASN A 408 -0.60 0.48 -19.66
N ASP A 409 0.68 0.25 -19.94
CA ASP A 409 1.31 -1.06 -20.15
C ASP A 409 1.98 -1.64 -18.89
N GLY A 410 1.78 -1.02 -17.73
CA GLY A 410 2.26 -1.53 -16.45
C GLY A 410 1.32 -2.57 -15.84
N GLU A 411 1.87 -3.68 -15.34
CA GLU A 411 1.09 -4.69 -14.61
C GLU A 411 0.55 -4.13 -13.29
N ALA A 412 -0.73 -4.41 -13.02
CA ALA A 412 -1.33 -4.15 -11.73
C ALA A 412 -0.75 -5.10 -10.66
N PRO A 413 -0.73 -4.70 -9.38
CA PRO A 413 -0.26 -5.58 -8.30
C PRO A 413 -0.93 -6.96 -8.33
N PHE A 414 -0.11 -8.00 -8.42
CA PHE A 414 -0.59 -9.37 -8.53
C PHE A 414 -0.82 -10.00 -7.16
N ARG A 415 -2.04 -10.51 -6.94
CA ARG A 415 -2.37 -11.38 -5.81
C ARG A 415 -3.10 -12.62 -6.31
N GLN A 416 -2.53 -13.79 -6.06
CA GLN A 416 -3.10 -15.06 -6.48
C GLN A 416 -4.42 -15.38 -5.76
N ARG A 417 -5.36 -16.01 -6.48
CA ARG A 417 -6.63 -16.49 -5.92
C ARG A 417 -6.37 -17.59 -4.89
N ARG A 418 -6.89 -17.43 -3.67
CA ARG A 418 -6.64 -18.37 -2.56
C ARG A 418 -7.21 -19.76 -2.79
N TYR A 419 -8.37 -19.88 -3.43
CA TYR A 419 -8.95 -21.19 -3.77
C TYR A 419 -8.05 -21.99 -4.72
N PHE A 420 -7.52 -21.34 -5.76
CA PHE A 420 -6.58 -21.95 -6.70
C PHE A 420 -5.25 -22.30 -6.03
N TYR A 421 -4.68 -21.36 -5.26
CA TYR A 421 -3.41 -21.60 -4.57
C TYR A 421 -3.54 -22.73 -3.54
N TYR A 422 -4.66 -22.81 -2.81
CA TYR A 422 -4.88 -23.86 -1.81
C TYR A 422 -4.79 -25.27 -2.40
N LEU A 423 -5.20 -25.49 -3.65
CA LEU A 423 -5.13 -26.81 -4.29
C LEU A 423 -3.84 -27.07 -5.08
N THR A 424 -2.97 -26.07 -5.24
CA THR A 424 -1.84 -26.16 -6.19
C THR A 424 -0.49 -25.71 -5.64
N GLY A 425 -0.48 -24.77 -4.68
CA GLY A 425 0.71 -24.03 -4.28
C GLY A 425 1.31 -23.16 -5.38
N CYS A 426 0.62 -23.00 -6.52
CA CYS A 426 1.17 -22.35 -7.72
C CYS A 426 0.95 -20.82 -7.67
N PRO A 427 2.01 -20.01 -7.63
CA PRO A 427 1.91 -18.55 -7.66
C PRO A 427 1.82 -17.99 -9.10
N LEU A 428 1.96 -18.81 -10.14
CA LEU A 428 1.99 -18.31 -11.52
C LEU A 428 0.62 -17.72 -11.91
N PRO A 429 0.60 -16.54 -12.56
CA PRO A 429 -0.61 -15.98 -13.12
C PRO A 429 -1.13 -16.85 -14.28
N ASP A 430 -2.35 -16.55 -14.72
CA ASP A 430 -2.94 -17.07 -15.97
C ASP A 430 -3.00 -18.61 -16.07
N SER A 431 -2.87 -19.29 -14.94
CA SER A 431 -2.85 -20.74 -14.83
C SER A 431 -4.25 -21.32 -14.59
N TYR A 432 -4.43 -22.62 -14.84
CA TYR A 432 -5.67 -23.35 -14.58
C TYR A 432 -5.39 -24.65 -13.85
N TYR A 433 -6.39 -25.21 -13.18
CA TYR A 433 -6.26 -26.46 -12.45
C TYR A 433 -7.51 -27.31 -12.61
N THR A 434 -7.29 -28.60 -12.84
CA THR A 434 -8.34 -29.63 -12.83
C THR A 434 -7.99 -30.75 -11.86
N TYR A 435 -9.00 -31.28 -11.17
CA TYR A 435 -8.89 -32.49 -10.39
C TYR A 435 -10.05 -33.44 -10.73
N ASP A 436 -9.74 -34.59 -11.33
CA ASP A 436 -10.73 -35.63 -11.61
C ASP A 436 -10.98 -36.46 -10.35
N ILE A 437 -12.22 -36.41 -9.86
CA ILE A 437 -12.61 -37.01 -8.57
C ILE A 437 -12.54 -38.55 -8.60
N THR A 438 -12.77 -39.16 -9.76
CA THR A 438 -12.86 -40.61 -9.91
C THR A 438 -11.47 -41.23 -10.00
N THR A 439 -10.58 -40.63 -10.78
CA THR A 439 -9.21 -41.09 -10.99
C THR A 439 -8.22 -40.50 -9.98
N GLU A 440 -8.67 -39.53 -9.18
CA GLU A 440 -7.85 -38.71 -8.28
C GLU A 440 -6.68 -38.00 -8.96
N LYS A 441 -6.79 -37.76 -10.28
CA LYS A 441 -5.74 -37.18 -11.10
C LYS A 441 -5.82 -35.65 -11.10
N SER A 442 -4.73 -35.01 -10.73
CA SER A 442 -4.55 -33.56 -10.75
C SER A 442 -3.74 -33.10 -11.96
N THR A 443 -4.22 -32.07 -12.65
CA THR A 443 -3.53 -31.44 -13.78
C THR A 443 -3.45 -29.94 -13.58
N LEU A 444 -2.24 -29.39 -13.61
CA LEU A 444 -1.96 -27.96 -13.59
C LEU A 444 -1.67 -27.49 -15.03
N PHE A 445 -2.28 -26.38 -15.44
CA PHE A 445 -2.03 -25.76 -16.73
C PHE A 445 -1.31 -24.44 -16.49
N ILE A 446 -0.09 -24.29 -17.02
CA ILE A 446 0.70 -23.06 -16.91
C ILE A 446 0.84 -22.36 -18.28
N PRO A 447 1.10 -21.05 -18.34
CA PRO A 447 1.31 -20.37 -19.62
C PRO A 447 2.42 -21.04 -20.46
N PRO A 448 2.25 -21.16 -21.79
CA PRO A 448 3.29 -21.69 -22.67
C PRO A 448 4.51 -20.75 -22.70
N ILE A 449 5.66 -21.30 -23.10
CA ILE A 449 6.86 -20.51 -23.33
C ILE A 449 6.71 -19.78 -24.66
N ASP A 450 6.49 -18.47 -24.59
CA ASP A 450 6.54 -17.59 -25.76
C ASP A 450 7.96 -17.04 -25.96
N PRO A 451 8.63 -17.32 -27.10
CA PRO A 451 9.96 -16.81 -27.38
C PRO A 451 10.09 -15.28 -27.31
N GLU A 452 9.04 -14.53 -27.64
CA GLU A 452 9.08 -13.07 -27.52
C GLU A 452 9.10 -12.63 -26.05
N SER A 453 8.25 -13.21 -25.21
CA SER A 453 8.25 -12.98 -23.76
C SER A 453 9.59 -13.29 -23.09
N VAL A 454 10.34 -14.30 -23.55
CA VAL A 454 11.66 -14.65 -22.99
C VAL A 454 12.66 -13.47 -23.07
N ILE A 455 12.57 -12.66 -24.12
CA ILE A 455 13.45 -11.49 -24.31
C ILE A 455 13.19 -10.42 -23.24
N TRP A 456 11.94 -10.26 -22.82
CA TRP A 456 11.50 -9.16 -21.94
C TRP A 456 11.39 -9.57 -20.46
N SER A 457 10.91 -10.79 -20.21
CA SER A 457 10.51 -11.28 -18.89
C SER A 457 11.41 -12.41 -18.37
N GLY A 458 12.40 -12.82 -19.16
CA GLY A 458 13.25 -13.98 -18.87
C GLY A 458 12.57 -15.30 -19.19
N LEU A 459 13.29 -16.42 -19.03
CA LEU A 459 12.76 -17.75 -19.32
C LEU A 459 11.68 -18.13 -18.29
N PRO A 460 10.41 -18.31 -18.70
CA PRO A 460 9.36 -18.73 -17.77
C PRO A 460 9.54 -20.20 -17.38
N MET A 461 8.84 -20.61 -16.32
CA MET A 461 8.85 -21.98 -15.83
C MET A 461 8.30 -22.94 -16.90
N SER A 462 9.07 -24.00 -17.21
CA SER A 462 8.62 -25.07 -18.10
C SER A 462 7.66 -26.05 -17.39
N PRO A 463 6.84 -26.81 -18.15
CA PRO A 463 6.00 -27.86 -17.58
C PRO A 463 6.77 -28.90 -16.76
N SER A 464 7.99 -29.24 -17.18
CA SER A 464 8.85 -30.19 -16.47
C SER A 464 9.33 -29.67 -15.10
N GLU A 465 9.68 -28.38 -15.03
CA GLU A 465 10.07 -27.73 -13.78
C GLU A 465 8.87 -27.58 -12.85
N ALA A 466 7.71 -27.19 -13.39
CA ALA A 466 6.47 -27.11 -12.64
C ALA A 466 6.05 -28.47 -12.06
N LEU A 467 6.17 -29.56 -12.82
CA LEU A 467 5.89 -30.92 -12.33
C LEU A 467 6.87 -31.33 -11.23
N SER A 468 8.14 -30.94 -11.35
CA SER A 468 9.12 -31.17 -10.31
C SER A 468 8.86 -30.33 -9.05
N LYS A 469 8.25 -29.15 -9.18
CA LYS A 469 8.05 -28.20 -8.07
C LYS A 469 6.72 -28.37 -7.35
N TYR A 470 5.61 -28.47 -8.06
CA TYR A 470 4.28 -28.54 -7.48
C TYR A 470 3.86 -29.99 -7.23
N ASP A 471 2.98 -30.19 -6.24
CA ASP A 471 2.40 -31.49 -5.95
C ASP A 471 1.17 -31.70 -6.83
N VAL A 472 1.40 -32.11 -8.08
CA VAL A 472 0.37 -32.46 -9.07
C VAL A 472 0.83 -33.68 -9.88
N ASP A 473 -0.10 -34.35 -10.56
CA ASP A 473 0.21 -35.57 -11.34
C ASP A 473 0.62 -35.27 -12.78
N GLU A 474 0.16 -34.14 -13.32
CA GLU A 474 0.46 -33.71 -14.68
C GLU A 474 0.55 -32.19 -14.77
N VAL A 475 1.45 -31.69 -15.63
CA VAL A 475 1.50 -30.28 -16.02
C VAL A 475 1.39 -30.17 -17.53
N ARG A 476 0.50 -29.30 -18.00
CA ARG A 476 0.26 -28.97 -19.42
C ARG A 476 0.33 -27.46 -19.64
N THR A 477 0.23 -27.02 -20.89
CA THR A 477 0.13 -25.59 -21.20
C THR A 477 -1.32 -25.11 -21.30
N THR A 478 -1.55 -23.82 -21.06
CA THR A 478 -2.90 -23.22 -20.96
C THR A 478 -3.73 -23.32 -22.23
N ASP A 479 -3.11 -23.45 -23.39
CA ASP A 479 -3.77 -23.73 -24.68
C ASP A 479 -4.39 -25.13 -24.77
N GLU A 480 -3.97 -26.06 -23.92
CA GLU A 480 -4.51 -27.43 -23.86
C GLU A 480 -5.72 -27.56 -22.91
N VAL A 481 -6.08 -26.51 -22.18
CA VAL A 481 -7.16 -26.57 -21.16
C VAL A 481 -8.51 -26.90 -21.80
N ALA A 482 -8.83 -26.30 -22.94
CA ALA A 482 -10.11 -26.52 -23.63
C ALA A 482 -10.23 -27.96 -24.13
N ALA A 483 -9.16 -28.52 -24.70
CA ALA A 483 -9.12 -29.91 -25.14
C ALA A 483 -9.23 -30.89 -23.95
N SER A 484 -8.64 -30.53 -22.81
CA SER A 484 -8.71 -31.35 -21.59
C SER A 484 -10.13 -31.37 -21.00
N LEU A 485 -10.87 -30.27 -21.10
CA LEU A 485 -12.26 -30.16 -20.67
C LEU A 485 -13.29 -30.66 -21.71
N ALA A 486 -12.85 -30.96 -22.95
CA ALA A 486 -13.73 -31.41 -24.03
C ALA A 486 -14.24 -32.85 -23.85
N HIS A 487 -13.62 -33.64 -22.99
CA HIS A 487 -14.09 -34.99 -22.67
C HIS A 487 -15.36 -34.90 -21.80
N PRO A 488 -16.38 -35.75 -22.05
CA PRO A 488 -17.62 -35.69 -21.29
C PRO A 488 -17.35 -36.03 -19.81
N ALA A 489 -17.34 -34.99 -18.98
CA ALA A 489 -17.37 -35.12 -17.53
C ALA A 489 -18.83 -35.22 -17.07
N GLU A 490 -19.12 -36.14 -16.15
CA GLU A 490 -20.47 -36.26 -15.54
C GLU A 490 -20.89 -34.94 -14.88
N ALA A 491 -19.96 -34.32 -14.15
CA ALA A 491 -20.15 -33.01 -13.53
C ALA A 491 -18.88 -32.16 -13.58
N VAL A 492 -19.06 -30.85 -13.60
CA VAL A 492 -18.01 -29.86 -13.32
C VAL A 492 -18.38 -29.06 -12.08
N TRP A 493 -17.43 -28.97 -11.16
CA TRP A 493 -17.51 -28.18 -9.93
C TRP A 493 -16.54 -27.02 -10.06
N ALA A 494 -17.06 -25.80 -10.12
CA ALA A 494 -16.26 -24.59 -10.31
C ALA A 494 -16.72 -23.51 -9.32
N ILE A 495 -16.11 -22.32 -9.41
CA ILE A 495 -16.51 -21.16 -8.61
C ILE A 495 -17.15 -20.11 -9.53
N GLU A 496 -18.34 -19.67 -9.16
CA GLU A 496 -19.07 -18.62 -9.87
C GLU A 496 -18.22 -17.35 -10.04
N ASN A 497 -18.32 -16.70 -11.21
CA ASN A 497 -17.57 -15.49 -11.57
C ASN A 497 -16.03 -15.63 -11.55
N GLN A 498 -15.50 -16.86 -11.50
CA GLN A 498 -14.07 -17.14 -11.59
C GLN A 498 -13.66 -17.92 -12.85
N VAL A 499 -14.63 -18.30 -13.68
CA VAL A 499 -14.42 -18.96 -14.96
C VAL A 499 -14.37 -17.93 -16.08
N SER A 500 -13.35 -18.00 -16.94
CA SER A 500 -13.18 -17.09 -18.07
C SER A 500 -14.20 -17.38 -19.19
N ASP A 501 -14.63 -16.34 -19.91
CA ASP A 501 -15.71 -16.45 -20.93
C ASP A 501 -15.40 -17.44 -22.06
N HIS A 502 -14.13 -17.62 -22.42
CA HIS A 502 -13.71 -18.56 -23.45
C HIS A 502 -13.73 -20.03 -23.00
N VAL A 503 -13.88 -20.28 -21.70
CA VAL A 503 -13.95 -21.63 -21.14
C VAL A 503 -15.40 -22.08 -21.14
N THR A 504 -15.68 -23.17 -21.89
CA THR A 504 -17.02 -23.73 -21.97
C THR A 504 -17.07 -25.16 -21.47
N PHE A 505 -18.08 -25.47 -20.64
CA PHE A 505 -18.36 -26.82 -20.15
C PHE A 505 -19.47 -27.48 -20.97
N LEU A 506 -19.50 -27.31 -22.29
CA LEU A 506 -20.64 -27.71 -23.14
C LEU A 506 -20.93 -29.22 -23.06
N GLN A 507 -19.90 -30.04 -22.89
CA GLN A 507 -20.01 -31.50 -22.83
C GLN A 507 -20.34 -32.04 -21.43
N SER A 508 -20.39 -31.18 -20.40
CA SER A 508 -20.66 -31.59 -19.03
C SER A 508 -22.16 -31.63 -18.74
N GLN A 509 -22.63 -32.76 -18.20
CA GLN A 509 -24.07 -32.98 -17.94
C GLN A 509 -24.58 -32.11 -16.78
N LYS A 510 -23.75 -31.97 -15.74
CA LYS A 510 -24.04 -31.16 -14.55
C LYS A 510 -22.95 -30.10 -14.34
N LYS A 511 -23.38 -28.91 -13.90
CA LYS A 511 -22.49 -27.79 -13.56
C LYS A 511 -22.92 -27.24 -12.20
N ASP A 512 -21.99 -27.14 -11.27
CA ASP A 512 -22.20 -26.53 -9.96
C ASP A 512 -21.13 -25.48 -9.70
N PHE A 513 -21.56 -24.27 -9.37
CA PHE A 513 -20.69 -23.11 -9.17
C PHE A 513 -20.60 -22.65 -7.71
N LYS A 514 -21.17 -23.41 -6.78
CA LYS A 514 -21.34 -23.01 -5.37
C LYS A 514 -20.63 -23.95 -4.41
N LYS A 515 -20.78 -25.27 -4.60
CA LYS A 515 -20.37 -26.26 -3.59
C LYS A 515 -18.85 -26.34 -3.42
N LEU A 516 -18.08 -26.14 -4.49
CA LEU A 516 -16.62 -26.17 -4.43
C LEU A 516 -16.06 -25.03 -3.56
N LYS A 517 -16.60 -23.81 -3.71
CA LYS A 517 -16.18 -22.67 -2.90
C LYS A 517 -16.41 -22.96 -1.41
N GLU A 518 -17.62 -23.37 -1.04
CA GLU A 518 -17.99 -23.74 0.33
C GLU A 518 -17.06 -24.81 0.89
N ALA A 519 -16.80 -25.88 0.12
CA ALA A 519 -15.94 -26.97 0.55
C ALA A 519 -14.49 -26.53 0.82
N ILE A 520 -13.92 -25.68 -0.04
CA ILE A 520 -12.56 -25.14 0.17
C ILE A 520 -12.53 -24.22 1.39
N GLU A 521 -13.54 -23.34 1.56
CA GLU A 521 -13.63 -22.42 2.70
C GLU A 521 -13.64 -23.16 4.04
N GLU A 522 -14.39 -24.26 4.13
CA GLU A 522 -14.46 -25.10 5.33
C GLU A 522 -13.18 -25.91 5.56
N CYS A 523 -12.57 -26.42 4.48
CA CYS A 523 -11.32 -27.17 4.61
C CYS A 523 -10.15 -26.29 5.06
N ARG A 524 -10.11 -25.01 4.66
CA ARG A 524 -9.08 -24.04 5.04
C ARG A 524 -9.09 -23.66 6.53
N VAL A 525 -10.19 -23.91 7.25
CA VAL A 525 -10.28 -23.59 8.69
C VAL A 525 -9.22 -24.37 9.47
N VAL A 526 -9.10 -25.68 9.22
CA VAL A 526 -8.18 -26.60 9.91
C VAL A 526 -6.92 -26.76 9.06
N LYS A 527 -5.79 -26.29 9.59
CA LYS A 527 -4.51 -26.24 8.87
C LYS A 527 -3.79 -27.58 9.00
N ASP A 528 -3.14 -28.01 7.93
CA ASP A 528 -2.19 -29.12 8.01
C ASP A 528 -0.80 -28.67 8.50
N GLY A 529 0.13 -29.61 8.66
CA GLY A 529 1.48 -29.32 9.17
C GLY A 529 2.30 -28.39 8.27
N TYR A 530 2.10 -28.43 6.95
CA TYR A 530 2.79 -27.56 6.00
C TYR A 530 2.24 -26.14 6.06
N GLU A 531 0.91 -26.01 6.15
CA GLU A 531 0.22 -24.72 6.32
C GLU A 531 0.64 -24.04 7.64
N ILE A 532 0.69 -24.80 8.74
CA ILE A 532 1.18 -24.30 10.03
C ILE A 532 2.63 -23.82 9.93
N ALA A 533 3.48 -24.55 9.20
CA ALA A 533 4.88 -24.17 8.98
C ALA A 533 5.00 -22.84 8.21
N LEU A 534 4.15 -22.61 7.19
CA LEU A 534 4.10 -21.33 6.47
C LEU A 534 3.67 -20.18 7.38
N THR A 535 2.63 -20.35 8.19
CA THR A 535 2.20 -19.31 9.15
C THR A 535 3.25 -19.07 10.26
N ARG A 536 3.97 -20.11 10.72
CA ARG A 536 5.11 -19.96 11.63
C ARG A 536 6.24 -19.13 11.00
N LYS A 537 6.55 -19.36 9.73
CA LYS A 537 7.54 -18.57 8.99
C LYS A 537 7.11 -17.11 8.87
N ALA A 538 5.85 -16.85 8.51
CA ALA A 538 5.30 -15.50 8.46
C ALA A 538 5.38 -14.80 9.83
N ASN A 539 5.00 -15.48 10.92
CA ASN A 539 5.12 -14.96 12.30
C ASN A 539 6.56 -14.64 12.70
N ALA A 540 7.51 -15.50 12.34
CA ALA A 540 8.93 -15.28 12.62
C ALA A 540 9.46 -14.03 11.91
N ILE A 541 9.12 -13.86 10.62
CA ILE A 541 9.51 -12.68 9.83
C ILE A 541 8.88 -11.40 10.42
N SER A 542 7.58 -11.42 10.71
CA SER A 542 6.88 -10.29 11.32
C SER A 542 7.42 -9.96 12.71
N THR A 543 7.81 -10.96 13.50
CA THR A 543 8.47 -10.74 14.80
C THR A 543 9.79 -9.98 14.65
N ILE A 544 10.60 -10.30 13.63
CA ILE A 544 11.84 -9.58 13.33
C ILE A 544 11.52 -8.12 13.02
N ALA A 545 10.51 -7.87 12.19
CA ALA A 545 10.07 -6.53 11.81
C ALA A 545 9.51 -5.72 12.99
N HIS A 546 8.62 -6.30 13.80
CA HIS A 546 8.14 -5.70 15.07
C HIS A 546 9.29 -5.32 16.00
N THR A 547 10.28 -6.21 16.14
CA THR A 547 11.47 -5.97 16.98
C THR A 547 12.31 -4.80 16.46
N ALA A 548 12.44 -4.67 15.14
CA ALA A 548 13.15 -3.55 14.52
C ALA A 548 12.44 -2.22 14.79
N VAL A 549 11.11 -2.18 14.65
CA VAL A 549 10.31 -0.99 14.97
C VAL A 549 10.43 -0.59 16.43
N LEU A 550 10.34 -1.55 17.37
CA LEU A 550 10.52 -1.30 18.80
C LEU A 550 11.88 -0.64 19.09
N LYS A 551 12.96 -1.09 18.43
CA LYS A 551 14.31 -0.52 18.61
C LYS A 551 14.44 0.89 18.01
N ALA A 552 13.66 1.22 16.98
CA ALA A 552 13.78 2.48 16.24
C ALA A 552 12.83 3.59 16.72
N VAL A 553 11.75 3.25 17.46
CA VAL A 553 10.65 4.18 17.80
C VAL A 553 11.11 5.51 18.39
N LYS A 554 12.12 5.51 19.27
CA LYS A 554 12.61 6.73 19.92
C LYS A 554 13.31 7.71 18.96
N SER A 555 13.85 7.19 17.87
CA SER A 555 14.59 7.98 16.88
C SER A 555 13.75 8.35 15.65
N ALA A 556 12.62 7.70 15.45
CA ALA A 556 11.70 8.00 14.36
C ALA A 556 10.98 9.32 14.60
N LYS A 557 10.68 10.03 13.52
CA LYS A 557 10.00 11.33 13.59
C LYS A 557 8.50 11.23 13.36
N ASN A 558 8.08 10.24 12.57
CA ASN A 558 6.71 10.03 12.14
C ASN A 558 6.41 8.53 11.99
N GLU A 559 5.13 8.20 11.86
CA GLU A 559 4.65 6.83 11.69
C GLU A 559 5.21 6.15 10.44
N ARG A 560 5.29 6.85 9.30
CA ARG A 560 5.77 6.32 8.02
C ARG A 560 7.19 5.78 8.07
N GLU A 561 8.08 6.41 8.84
CA GLU A 561 9.45 5.90 9.03
C GLU A 561 9.45 4.51 9.67
N LEU A 562 8.51 4.24 10.58
CA LEU A 562 8.38 2.94 11.25
C LEU A 562 7.66 1.92 10.37
N GLU A 563 6.66 2.34 9.59
CA GLU A 563 6.03 1.51 8.55
C GLU A 563 7.07 1.03 7.53
N ALA A 564 7.89 1.95 7.00
CA ALA A 564 8.94 1.64 6.03
C ALA A 564 9.95 0.65 6.62
N LEU A 565 10.33 0.81 7.88
CA LEU A 565 11.23 -0.11 8.57
C LEU A 565 10.62 -1.51 8.71
N PHE A 566 9.33 -1.59 9.08
CA PHE A 566 8.62 -2.87 9.17
C PHE A 566 8.62 -3.61 7.83
N ILE A 567 8.21 -2.92 6.76
CA ILE A 567 8.14 -3.47 5.40
C ILE A 567 9.54 -3.89 4.91
N GLN A 568 10.57 -3.06 5.14
CA GLN A 568 11.94 -3.38 4.79
C GLN A 568 12.36 -4.72 5.40
N HIS A 569 12.10 -4.94 6.69
CA HIS A 569 12.45 -6.17 7.38
C HIS A 569 11.65 -7.38 6.87
N CYS A 570 10.37 -7.20 6.52
CA CYS A 570 9.58 -8.27 5.91
C CYS A 570 10.16 -8.70 4.57
N ILE A 571 10.39 -7.73 3.67
CA ILE A 571 10.96 -7.98 2.32
C ILE A 571 12.32 -8.65 2.44
N ALA A 572 13.22 -8.13 3.28
CA ALA A 572 14.58 -8.66 3.45
C ALA A 572 14.62 -10.10 3.97
N ASN A 573 13.56 -10.56 4.65
CA ASN A 573 13.46 -11.92 5.18
C ASN A 573 12.53 -12.83 4.34
N GLY A 574 12.12 -12.38 3.15
CA GLY A 574 11.39 -13.20 2.18
C GLY A 574 9.87 -13.09 2.21
N ALA A 575 9.28 -12.28 3.11
CA ALA A 575 7.87 -11.90 3.06
C ALA A 575 7.74 -10.58 2.31
N ARG A 576 7.78 -10.66 0.97
CA ARG A 576 7.71 -9.46 0.11
C ARG A 576 6.39 -8.73 0.29
N GLU A 577 5.31 -9.47 0.29
CA GLU A 577 3.95 -8.94 0.45
C GLU A 577 3.62 -8.78 1.93
N GLN A 578 2.83 -7.76 2.25
CA GLN A 578 2.21 -7.62 3.56
C GLN A 578 0.85 -8.33 3.55
N ALA A 579 0.44 -8.93 4.68
CA ALA A 579 -0.85 -9.59 4.77
C ALA A 579 -2.02 -8.60 4.64
N TYR A 580 -1.79 -7.37 5.10
CA TYR A 580 -2.71 -6.22 5.05
C TYR A 580 -1.88 -4.92 5.12
N HIS A 581 -2.52 -3.79 4.84
CA HIS A 581 -1.88 -2.47 5.01
C HIS A 581 -1.55 -2.26 6.49
N SER A 582 -0.29 -1.97 6.81
CA SER A 582 0.15 -1.81 8.19
C SER A 582 -0.59 -0.65 8.87
N ILE A 583 -0.93 -0.83 10.14
CA ILE A 583 -1.52 0.18 11.00
C ILE A 583 -0.43 0.67 11.95
N VAL A 584 0.07 1.87 11.71
CA VAL A 584 1.13 2.49 12.53
C VAL A 584 0.55 3.75 13.17
N ALA A 585 -0.16 3.56 14.28
CA ALA A 585 -1.03 4.57 14.85
C ALA A 585 -0.45 5.15 16.15
N SER A 586 -0.07 6.42 16.14
CA SER A 586 0.50 7.11 17.30
C SER A 586 -0.51 8.01 18.02
N GLY A 587 -0.47 8.01 19.35
CA GLY A 587 -1.35 8.80 20.21
C GLY A 587 -2.82 8.44 20.01
N THR A 588 -3.68 9.44 19.91
CA THR A 588 -5.14 9.25 19.73
C THR A 588 -5.51 8.51 18.44
N ALA A 589 -4.63 8.48 17.43
CA ALA A 589 -4.83 7.66 16.23
C ALA A 589 -4.94 6.16 16.56
N GLY A 590 -4.31 5.70 17.66
CA GLY A 590 -4.43 4.33 18.15
C GLY A 590 -5.85 3.90 18.53
N ALA A 591 -6.79 4.84 18.65
CA ALA A 591 -8.21 4.56 18.84
C ALA A 591 -8.97 4.27 17.52
N THR A 592 -8.31 4.41 16.36
CA THR A 592 -8.88 4.11 15.04
C THR A 592 -8.44 2.70 14.62
N LEU A 593 -9.40 1.75 14.58
CA LEU A 593 -9.09 0.32 14.47
C LEU A 593 -8.29 -0.06 13.22
N HIS A 594 -8.68 0.47 12.05
CA HIS A 594 -7.99 0.26 10.77
C HIS A 594 -7.38 1.58 10.26
N TYR A 595 -6.50 2.19 11.06
CA TYR A 595 -5.78 3.41 10.68
C TYR A 595 -4.74 3.14 9.58
N VAL A 596 -4.78 3.90 8.49
CA VAL A 596 -3.90 3.67 7.31
C VAL A 596 -3.15 4.91 6.84
N ASP A 597 -3.39 6.07 7.45
CA ASP A 597 -2.76 7.33 7.04
C ASP A 597 -1.25 7.32 7.34
N ASN A 598 -0.82 6.70 8.45
CA ASN A 598 0.57 6.40 8.81
C ASN A 598 1.54 7.57 8.59
N ALA A 599 1.09 8.81 8.77
CA ALA A 599 1.87 10.00 8.40
C ALA A 599 2.08 10.97 9.56
N GLN A 600 1.48 10.72 10.73
CA GLN A 600 1.49 11.69 11.81
C GLN A 600 2.87 11.78 12.48
N PRO A 601 3.25 12.97 12.96
CA PRO A 601 4.44 13.12 13.79
C PRO A 601 4.29 12.36 15.13
N LEU A 602 5.40 11.84 15.64
CA LEU A 602 5.44 11.10 16.91
C LEU A 602 5.63 12.01 18.13
N GLU A 603 6.10 13.24 17.93
CA GLU A 603 6.41 14.18 19.01
C GLU A 603 5.18 14.47 19.89
N GLY A 604 5.37 14.44 21.22
CA GLY A 604 4.32 14.72 22.20
C GLY A 604 3.30 13.60 22.42
N LYS A 605 3.35 12.50 21.66
CA LYS A 605 2.40 11.40 21.78
C LYS A 605 2.89 10.33 22.77
N LEU A 606 1.95 9.72 23.49
CA LEU A 606 2.26 8.73 24.53
C LEU A 606 2.68 7.38 23.94
N ASN A 607 1.78 6.80 23.13
CA ASN A 607 1.86 5.43 22.65
C ASN A 607 1.95 5.38 21.13
N LEU A 608 2.51 4.28 20.64
CA LEU A 608 2.32 3.81 19.28
C LEU A 608 1.69 2.42 19.33
N LEU A 609 0.60 2.24 18.59
CA LEU A 609 -0.02 0.95 18.29
C LEU A 609 0.44 0.55 16.89
N LEU A 610 1.26 -0.49 16.82
CA LEU A 610 1.70 -1.11 15.58
C LEU A 610 0.92 -2.41 15.41
N ASP A 611 0.04 -2.44 14.42
CA ASP A 611 -0.64 -3.63 13.95
C ASP A 611 -0.17 -3.91 12.52
N ALA A 612 0.69 -4.92 12.38
CA ALA A 612 1.33 -5.24 11.12
C ALA A 612 1.77 -6.71 11.05
N GLY A 613 1.61 -7.31 9.88
CA GLY A 613 2.01 -8.68 9.60
C GLY A 613 2.38 -8.89 8.13
N GLY A 614 3.50 -9.59 7.91
CA GLY A 614 3.93 -10.05 6.60
C GLY A 614 3.15 -11.27 6.10
N GLU A 615 3.13 -11.46 4.79
CA GLU A 615 2.61 -12.64 4.11
C GLU A 615 3.77 -13.44 3.51
N TYR A 616 3.88 -14.71 3.89
CA TYR A 616 4.89 -15.63 3.33
C TYR A 616 4.20 -16.69 2.49
N GLN A 617 4.47 -16.68 1.18
CA GLN A 617 3.88 -17.62 0.21
C GLN A 617 2.36 -17.76 0.34
N CYS A 618 1.64 -16.63 0.34
CA CYS A 618 0.19 -16.56 0.53
C CYS A 618 -0.35 -16.90 1.92
N TYR A 619 0.49 -17.17 2.94
CA TYR A 619 0.05 -17.36 4.33
C TYR A 619 0.39 -16.15 5.18
N ALA A 620 -0.63 -15.62 5.86
CA ALA A 620 -0.56 -14.40 6.64
C ALA A 620 -0.01 -14.62 8.05
N SER A 621 0.50 -13.53 8.62
CA SER A 621 0.64 -13.31 10.05
C SER A 621 -0.09 -12.03 10.41
N ASP A 622 -0.50 -11.91 11.67
CA ASP A 622 -1.26 -10.76 12.16
C ASP A 622 -0.86 -10.45 13.60
N ILE A 623 -0.15 -9.34 13.83
CA ILE A 623 0.48 -9.08 15.11
C ILE A 623 0.31 -7.61 15.45
N THR A 624 -0.28 -7.36 16.60
CA THR A 624 -0.41 -6.02 17.19
C THR A 624 0.40 -5.88 18.47
N ARG A 625 1.18 -4.80 18.57
CA ARG A 625 1.87 -4.34 19.79
C ARG A 625 1.63 -2.86 20.02
N THR A 626 1.26 -2.50 21.24
CA THR A 626 1.26 -1.11 21.71
C THR A 626 2.46 -0.85 22.63
N PHE A 627 3.16 0.27 22.45
CA PHE A 627 4.37 0.59 23.21
C PHE A 627 4.59 2.11 23.36
N PRO A 628 5.36 2.56 24.37
CA PRO A 628 5.55 3.98 24.61
C PRO A 628 6.61 4.56 23.68
N ILE A 629 6.29 5.66 23.00
CA ILE A 629 7.19 6.29 22.02
C ILE A 629 8.46 6.83 22.71
N SER A 630 8.32 7.36 23.92
CA SER A 630 9.43 7.92 24.71
C SER A 630 10.38 6.85 25.28
N GLY A 631 9.99 5.57 25.23
CA GLY A 631 10.68 4.48 25.92
C GLY A 631 10.30 4.33 27.39
N THR A 632 9.25 4.98 27.87
CA THR A 632 8.66 4.74 29.20
C THR A 632 7.17 4.99 29.17
N PHE A 633 6.37 4.06 29.72
CA PHE A 633 4.93 4.25 29.84
C PHE A 633 4.59 5.31 30.90
N THR A 634 3.57 6.13 30.63
CA THR A 634 2.89 6.90 31.68
C THR A 634 2.11 5.95 32.60
N SER A 635 1.73 6.41 33.80
CA SER A 635 0.89 5.63 34.72
C SER A 635 -0.44 5.20 34.10
N HIS A 636 -1.11 6.12 33.39
CA HIS A 636 -2.38 5.85 32.72
C HIS A 636 -2.21 4.85 31.59
N SER A 637 -1.20 5.04 30.73
CA SER A 637 -0.93 4.12 29.62
C SER A 637 -0.54 2.72 30.09
N LEU A 638 0.36 2.63 31.08
CA LEU A 638 0.78 1.34 31.66
C LEU A 638 -0.40 0.59 32.29
N SER A 639 -1.31 1.30 32.93
CA SER A 639 -2.49 0.69 33.56
C SER A 639 -3.40 0.03 32.54
N ILE A 640 -3.70 0.73 31.43
CA ILE A 640 -4.48 0.17 30.32
C ILE A 640 -3.73 -0.99 29.65
N TYR A 641 -2.42 -0.84 29.41
CA TYR A 641 -1.58 -1.90 28.88
C TYR A 641 -1.68 -3.19 29.69
N ASN A 642 -1.56 -3.09 31.02
CA ASN A 642 -1.64 -4.24 31.91
C ASN A 642 -3.02 -4.91 31.92
N ILE A 643 -4.10 -4.14 31.75
CA ILE A 643 -5.45 -4.70 31.62
C ILE A 643 -5.55 -5.49 30.31
N VAL A 644 -5.14 -4.91 29.18
CA VAL A 644 -5.20 -5.59 27.88
C VAL A 644 -4.30 -6.84 27.84
N LEU A 645 -3.10 -6.77 28.42
CA LEU A 645 -2.21 -7.93 28.56
C LEU A 645 -2.88 -9.03 29.40
N ARG A 646 -3.57 -8.67 30.47
CA ARG A 646 -4.35 -9.61 31.29
C ARG A 646 -5.51 -10.21 30.50
N MET A 647 -6.28 -9.41 29.75
CA MET A 647 -7.34 -9.89 28.87
C MET A 647 -6.79 -10.95 27.92
N GLN A 648 -5.70 -10.65 27.22
CA GLN A 648 -5.10 -11.55 26.23
C GLN A 648 -4.64 -12.87 26.86
N LEU A 649 -3.83 -12.80 27.92
CA LEU A 649 -3.28 -14.00 28.58
C LEU A 649 -4.38 -14.90 29.15
N ARG A 650 -5.44 -14.31 29.72
CA ARG A 650 -6.57 -15.08 30.27
C ARG A 650 -7.43 -15.70 29.17
N CYS A 651 -7.68 -14.98 28.07
CA CYS A 651 -8.42 -15.53 26.94
C CYS A 651 -7.67 -16.67 26.27
N ILE A 652 -6.36 -16.49 26.01
CA ILE A 652 -5.49 -17.52 25.44
C ILE A 652 -5.49 -18.78 26.33
N ALA A 653 -5.44 -18.63 27.66
CA ALA A 653 -5.42 -19.76 28.59
C ALA A 653 -6.68 -20.66 28.54
N LEU A 654 -7.80 -20.17 27.97
CA LEU A 654 -9.03 -20.94 27.80
C LEU A 654 -9.04 -21.77 26.50
N LEU A 655 -8.13 -21.51 25.57
CA LEU A 655 -8.20 -22.04 24.22
C LEU A 655 -7.82 -23.51 24.15
N ARG A 656 -8.72 -24.29 23.55
CA ARG A 656 -8.60 -25.71 23.23
C ARG A 656 -9.73 -26.07 22.25
N ALA A 657 -9.62 -27.22 21.61
CA ALA A 657 -10.70 -27.74 20.76
C ALA A 657 -12.04 -27.77 21.52
N GLY A 658 -13.12 -27.37 20.84
CA GLY A 658 -14.48 -27.33 21.37
C GLY A 658 -14.81 -26.13 22.26
N VAL A 659 -13.87 -25.23 22.56
CA VAL A 659 -14.18 -23.99 23.29
C VAL A 659 -15.14 -23.12 22.47
N ILE A 660 -16.14 -22.53 23.12
CA ILE A 660 -17.09 -21.62 22.48
C ILE A 660 -16.48 -20.21 22.42
N TRP A 661 -16.17 -19.72 21.22
CA TRP A 661 -15.50 -18.44 21.02
C TRP A 661 -16.27 -17.26 21.60
N ASP A 662 -17.60 -17.25 21.46
CA ASP A 662 -18.50 -16.27 22.06
C ASP A 662 -18.29 -16.12 23.57
N SER A 663 -18.01 -17.23 24.27
CA SER A 663 -17.77 -17.22 25.72
C SER A 663 -16.39 -16.63 26.06
N VAL A 664 -15.38 -16.88 25.23
CA VAL A 664 -14.04 -16.28 25.40
C VAL A 664 -14.11 -14.77 25.16
N HIS A 665 -14.87 -14.33 24.16
CA HIS A 665 -15.14 -12.92 23.90
C HIS A 665 -15.83 -12.21 25.08
N LEU A 666 -16.86 -12.84 25.67
CA LEU A 666 -17.47 -12.32 26.90
C LEU A 666 -16.48 -12.25 28.06
N HIS A 667 -15.60 -13.25 28.20
CA HIS A 667 -14.57 -13.25 29.24
C HIS A 667 -13.58 -12.08 29.09
N ALA A 668 -13.23 -11.70 27.86
CA ALA A 668 -12.43 -10.51 27.61
C ALA A 668 -13.13 -9.23 28.12
N HIS A 669 -14.42 -9.06 27.82
CA HIS A 669 -15.21 -7.93 28.33
C HIS A 669 -15.33 -7.93 29.86
N GLU A 670 -15.47 -9.09 30.48
CA GLU A 670 -15.48 -9.20 31.94
C GLU A 670 -14.20 -8.67 32.58
N ILE A 671 -13.02 -9.01 32.03
CA ILE A 671 -11.72 -8.53 32.51
C ILE A 671 -11.55 -7.03 32.24
N LEU A 672 -12.00 -6.55 31.08
CA LEU A 672 -12.04 -5.11 30.77
C LEU A 672 -12.85 -4.36 31.82
N ILE A 673 -14.07 -4.83 32.13
CA ILE A 673 -14.95 -4.18 33.10
C ILE A 673 -14.30 -4.16 34.48
N GLU A 674 -13.71 -5.27 34.93
CA GLU A 674 -12.95 -5.32 36.19
C GLU A 674 -11.80 -4.29 36.19
N GLY A 675 -11.00 -4.26 35.14
CA GLY A 675 -9.88 -3.32 35.03
C GLY A 675 -10.31 -1.86 35.03
N LEU A 676 -11.37 -1.50 34.31
CA LEU A 676 -11.88 -0.13 34.27
C LEU A 676 -12.61 0.27 35.55
N LEU A 677 -13.18 -0.68 36.30
CA LEU A 677 -13.67 -0.46 37.67
C LEU A 677 -12.51 -0.16 38.64
N ASP A 678 -11.43 -0.93 38.57
CA ASP A 678 -10.23 -0.72 39.41
C ASP A 678 -9.60 0.66 39.20
N LEU A 679 -9.67 1.19 37.97
CA LEU A 679 -9.19 2.53 37.62
C LEU A 679 -10.19 3.65 37.91
N GLY A 680 -11.42 3.34 38.33
CA GLY A 680 -12.50 4.30 38.58
C GLY A 680 -13.14 4.90 37.31
N ILE A 681 -12.78 4.42 36.11
CA ILE A 681 -13.41 4.84 34.85
C ILE A 681 -14.85 4.31 34.80
N PHE A 682 -15.04 3.06 35.25
CA PHE A 682 -16.37 2.52 35.50
C PHE A 682 -16.76 2.62 36.98
N LYS A 683 -18.08 2.68 37.21
CA LYS A 683 -18.70 2.63 38.54
C LYS A 683 -19.93 1.72 38.54
N GLY A 684 -20.31 1.23 39.71
CA GLY A 684 -21.46 0.32 39.88
C GLY A 684 -21.06 -1.15 39.90
N LYS A 685 -21.97 -2.05 39.50
CA LYS A 685 -21.75 -3.50 39.55
C LYS A 685 -21.31 -4.04 38.19
N LYS A 686 -20.25 -4.86 38.17
CA LYS A 686 -19.72 -5.55 36.97
C LYS A 686 -20.83 -6.19 36.11
N GLN A 687 -21.75 -6.92 36.73
CA GLN A 687 -22.81 -7.64 36.01
C GLN A 687 -23.79 -6.70 35.31
N ASP A 688 -24.08 -5.54 35.90
CA ASP A 688 -25.00 -4.56 35.32
C ASP A 688 -24.35 -3.87 34.12
N ILE A 689 -23.05 -3.53 34.21
CA ILE A 689 -22.24 -2.96 33.11
C ILE A 689 -22.16 -3.94 31.93
N LEU A 690 -21.93 -5.22 32.23
CA LEU A 690 -21.89 -6.26 31.20
C LEU A 690 -23.27 -6.41 30.55
N LYS A 691 -24.34 -6.48 31.34
CA LYS A 691 -25.72 -6.61 30.85
C LYS A 691 -26.14 -5.42 29.99
N SER A 692 -25.76 -4.20 30.35
CA SER A 692 -26.04 -3.00 29.58
C SER A 692 -25.17 -2.85 28.33
N ARG A 693 -24.17 -3.72 28.11
CA ARG A 693 -23.21 -3.64 27.00
C ARG A 693 -22.35 -2.36 26.99
N THR A 694 -22.24 -1.66 28.12
CA THR A 694 -21.45 -0.41 28.20
C THR A 694 -19.97 -0.62 27.84
N SER A 695 -19.42 -1.82 28.10
CA SER A 695 -18.05 -2.18 27.72
C SER A 695 -17.77 -2.15 26.21
N VAL A 696 -18.80 -2.23 25.36
CA VAL A 696 -18.65 -2.17 23.90
C VAL A 696 -18.12 -0.81 23.44
N ALA A 697 -18.36 0.26 24.20
CA ALA A 697 -17.77 1.58 23.92
C ALA A 697 -16.23 1.58 23.96
N PHE A 698 -15.63 0.68 24.75
CA PHE A 698 -14.19 0.62 24.98
C PHE A 698 -13.52 -0.53 24.23
N MET A 699 -14.26 -1.58 23.86
CA MET A 699 -13.81 -2.65 22.96
C MET A 699 -14.92 -2.91 21.91
N PRO A 700 -14.94 -2.14 20.81
CA PRO A 700 -16.03 -2.19 19.83
C PRO A 700 -15.88 -3.29 18.77
N HIS A 701 -14.76 -4.02 18.74
CA HIS A 701 -14.50 -5.09 17.77
C HIS A 701 -14.58 -6.48 18.43
N GLY A 702 -14.57 -7.53 17.60
CA GLY A 702 -14.51 -8.92 18.08
C GLY A 702 -13.13 -9.27 18.66
N LEU A 703 -13.07 -10.24 19.58
CA LEU A 703 -11.81 -10.68 20.22
C LEU A 703 -10.73 -11.20 19.24
N GLY A 704 -11.13 -11.62 18.05
CA GLY A 704 -10.23 -12.17 17.03
C GLY A 704 -10.96 -12.98 15.97
N HIS A 705 -10.18 -13.58 15.09
CA HIS A 705 -10.65 -14.22 13.87
C HIS A 705 -9.73 -15.35 13.39
N TYR A 706 -10.24 -16.24 12.53
CA TYR A 706 -9.37 -17.21 11.88
C TYR A 706 -8.31 -16.50 11.03
N LEU A 707 -7.12 -17.09 11.02
CA LEU A 707 -5.97 -16.65 10.25
C LEU A 707 -5.45 -17.83 9.42
N GLY A 708 -5.02 -17.55 8.19
CA GLY A 708 -4.49 -18.56 7.28
C GLY A 708 -3.94 -17.92 6.01
N MET A 709 -4.53 -18.23 4.86
CA MET A 709 -4.09 -17.63 3.59
C MET A 709 -4.56 -16.19 3.40
N ASP A 710 -5.56 -15.79 4.17
CA ASP A 710 -6.04 -14.41 4.31
C ASP A 710 -5.94 -14.02 5.79
N THR A 711 -5.75 -12.74 6.07
CA THR A 711 -5.70 -12.19 7.44
C THR A 711 -7.00 -12.54 8.19
N HIS A 712 -8.13 -12.14 7.61
CA HIS A 712 -9.46 -12.60 8.01
C HIS A 712 -9.81 -13.85 7.18
N ASP A 713 -9.40 -15.02 7.66
CA ASP A 713 -9.59 -16.29 6.95
C ASP A 713 -11.06 -16.76 6.95
N THR A 714 -11.36 -17.76 6.11
CA THR A 714 -12.72 -18.23 5.85
C THR A 714 -13.29 -19.11 6.98
N GLY A 715 -14.60 -19.45 6.90
CA GLY A 715 -15.23 -20.43 7.81
C GLY A 715 -15.54 -19.93 9.23
N GLY A 716 -15.49 -18.62 9.48
CA GLY A 716 -15.82 -18.05 10.79
C GLY A 716 -17.34 -17.88 11.07
N HIS A 717 -18.20 -17.95 10.05
CA HIS A 717 -19.65 -17.79 10.19
C HIS A 717 -20.08 -16.53 10.97
N ALA A 718 -19.43 -15.39 10.68
CA ALA A 718 -19.76 -14.10 11.30
C ALA A 718 -21.26 -13.75 11.14
N ASN A 719 -21.85 -13.17 12.19
CA ASN A 719 -23.23 -12.67 12.16
C ASN A 719 -23.26 -11.16 12.41
N TYR A 720 -23.01 -10.38 11.36
CA TYR A 720 -23.02 -8.91 11.44
C TYR A 720 -24.42 -8.31 11.66
N SER A 721 -25.47 -9.14 11.56
CA SER A 721 -26.86 -8.75 11.85
C SER A 721 -27.28 -9.10 13.29
N ASP A 722 -26.35 -9.55 14.14
CA ASP A 722 -26.66 -9.86 15.54
C ASP A 722 -27.24 -8.61 16.25
N PRO A 723 -28.44 -8.71 16.84
CA PRO A 723 -29.04 -7.61 17.57
C PRO A 723 -28.24 -7.24 18.82
N ASP A 724 -27.51 -8.20 19.42
CA ASP A 724 -26.64 -7.93 20.56
C ASP A 724 -25.31 -7.34 20.08
N SER A 725 -25.09 -6.06 20.38
CA SER A 725 -23.93 -5.29 19.90
C SER A 725 -22.60 -5.89 20.31
N ILE A 726 -22.55 -6.64 21.41
CA ILE A 726 -21.31 -7.27 21.89
C ILE A 726 -20.81 -8.37 20.96
N PHE A 727 -21.69 -9.04 20.21
CA PHE A 727 -21.32 -10.13 19.30
C PHE A 727 -21.30 -9.72 17.83
N ARG A 728 -21.86 -8.56 17.49
CA ARG A 728 -22.06 -8.10 16.12
C ARG A 728 -20.80 -8.13 15.26
N TYR A 729 -19.64 -7.79 15.83
CA TYR A 729 -18.38 -7.71 15.09
C TYR A 729 -17.47 -8.93 15.27
N LEU A 730 -17.95 -10.01 15.90
CA LEU A 730 -17.23 -11.28 15.91
C LEU A 730 -17.16 -11.87 14.50
N ARG A 731 -15.94 -12.20 14.06
CA ARG A 731 -15.70 -12.86 12.78
C ARG A 731 -15.81 -14.39 12.87
N VAL A 732 -15.67 -14.94 14.07
CA VAL A 732 -15.83 -16.36 14.39
C VAL A 732 -17.01 -16.52 15.34
N ARG A 733 -17.87 -17.51 15.12
CA ARG A 733 -18.97 -17.88 16.02
C ARG A 733 -18.93 -19.37 16.33
N GLY A 734 -19.26 -19.74 17.57
CA GLY A 734 -19.36 -21.15 17.97
C GLY A 734 -18.03 -21.79 18.38
N SER A 735 -17.93 -23.11 18.20
CA SER A 735 -16.82 -23.92 18.71
C SER A 735 -15.58 -23.88 17.82
N LEU A 736 -14.40 -23.71 18.41
CA LEU A 736 -13.14 -23.80 17.67
C LEU A 736 -12.69 -25.25 17.45
N PRO A 737 -12.31 -25.66 16.23
CA PRO A 737 -11.75 -26.99 15.98
C PRO A 737 -10.24 -27.05 16.26
N ALA A 738 -9.71 -28.23 16.57
CA ALA A 738 -8.27 -28.46 16.59
C ALA A 738 -7.65 -28.22 15.20
N GLY A 739 -6.45 -27.66 15.16
CA GLY A 739 -5.72 -27.31 13.93
C GLY A 739 -6.13 -25.98 13.32
N ALA A 740 -7.14 -25.27 13.85
CA ALA A 740 -7.40 -23.89 13.44
C ALA A 740 -6.36 -22.93 14.02
N ILE A 741 -6.04 -21.86 13.28
CA ILE A 741 -5.25 -20.73 13.77
C ILE A 741 -6.18 -19.54 13.94
N ILE A 742 -6.18 -18.93 15.13
CA ILE A 742 -7.04 -17.80 15.48
C ILE A 742 -6.21 -16.66 16.08
N THR A 743 -6.55 -15.41 15.75
CA THR A 743 -5.99 -14.23 16.43
C THR A 743 -6.63 -14.07 17.82
N VAL A 744 -5.85 -13.60 18.80
CA VAL A 744 -6.39 -13.16 20.09
C VAL A 744 -5.90 -11.75 20.34
N GLU A 745 -6.76 -10.79 20.06
CA GLU A 745 -6.44 -9.38 19.87
C GLU A 745 -7.27 -8.42 20.74
N PRO A 746 -7.48 -8.68 22.05
CA PRO A 746 -8.24 -7.76 22.88
C PRO A 746 -7.64 -6.35 22.85
N GLY A 747 -8.50 -5.35 22.98
CA GLY A 747 -8.06 -3.96 23.07
C GLY A 747 -9.00 -3.07 23.88
N ILE A 748 -8.44 -1.96 24.35
CA ILE A 748 -9.18 -0.88 25.03
C ILE A 748 -8.85 0.42 24.30
N TYR A 749 -9.88 1.12 23.85
CA TYR A 749 -9.77 2.33 23.03
C TYR A 749 -10.51 3.50 23.67
N PHE A 750 -9.92 4.67 23.57
CA PHE A 750 -10.44 5.95 24.04
C PHE A 750 -10.74 6.84 22.83
N CYS A 751 -11.82 6.51 22.13
CA CYS A 751 -12.31 7.29 20.99
C CYS A 751 -13.47 8.18 21.41
N ARG A 752 -13.28 9.51 21.41
CA ARG A 752 -14.33 10.48 21.78
C ARG A 752 -15.64 10.25 21.01
N PHE A 753 -15.55 10.11 19.69
CA PHE A 753 -16.72 9.91 18.84
C PHE A 753 -17.54 8.67 19.20
N ILE A 754 -16.89 7.61 19.68
CA ILE A 754 -17.56 6.37 20.07
C ILE A 754 -18.09 6.44 21.51
N ILE A 755 -17.33 7.04 22.42
CA ILE A 755 -17.63 7.02 23.87
C ILE A 755 -18.55 8.17 24.31
N GLU A 756 -18.44 9.37 23.74
CA GLU A 756 -19.26 10.52 24.12
C GLU A 756 -20.78 10.26 24.05
N PRO A 757 -21.32 9.52 23.06
CA PRO A 757 -22.72 9.09 23.07
C PRO A 757 -23.12 8.26 24.30
N TYR A 758 -22.20 7.45 24.85
CA TYR A 758 -22.45 6.66 26.07
C TYR A 758 -22.44 7.53 27.33
N LEU A 759 -21.83 8.72 27.29
CA LEU A 759 -21.84 9.67 28.41
C LEU A 759 -23.17 10.43 28.54
N VAL A 760 -23.98 10.47 27.49
CA VAL A 760 -25.28 11.16 27.48
C VAL A 760 -26.48 10.21 27.56
N ASP A 761 -26.33 8.95 27.15
CA ASP A 761 -27.39 7.93 27.27
C ASP A 761 -27.55 7.51 28.75
N PRO A 762 -28.74 7.71 29.38
CA PRO A 762 -28.97 7.35 30.78
C PRO A 762 -28.71 5.87 31.11
N THR A 763 -28.84 4.98 30.12
CA THR A 763 -28.54 3.55 30.25
C THR A 763 -27.07 3.31 30.56
N HIS A 764 -26.18 4.11 29.95
CA HIS A 764 -24.73 3.91 30.01
C HIS A 764 -24.03 4.91 30.94
N ALA A 765 -24.46 6.17 30.93
CA ALA A 765 -23.84 7.28 31.65
C ALA A 765 -23.74 7.04 33.16
N GLN A 766 -24.69 6.29 33.73
CA GLN A 766 -24.67 5.92 35.15
C GLN A 766 -23.46 5.04 35.54
N TYR A 767 -22.84 4.37 34.56
CA TYR A 767 -21.72 3.44 34.78
C TYR A 767 -20.36 4.04 34.44
N ILE A 768 -20.29 5.23 33.85
CA ILE A 768 -19.03 5.86 33.43
C ILE A 768 -18.77 7.09 34.28
N ASP A 769 -17.54 7.22 34.78
CA ASP A 769 -17.07 8.44 35.43
C ASP A 769 -16.34 9.32 34.41
N ALA A 770 -17.02 10.38 33.95
CA ALA A 770 -16.50 11.26 32.90
C ALA A 770 -15.27 12.05 33.37
N GLU A 771 -15.15 12.38 34.67
CA GLU A 771 -14.02 13.13 35.20
C GLU A 771 -12.75 12.27 35.24
N VAL A 772 -12.90 10.99 35.64
CA VAL A 772 -11.79 10.04 35.59
C VAL A 772 -11.42 9.70 34.14
N LEU A 773 -12.41 9.47 33.28
CA LEU A 773 -12.21 9.16 31.86
C LEU A 773 -11.41 10.23 31.13
N GLU A 774 -11.60 11.51 31.47
CA GLU A 774 -10.92 12.63 30.81
C GLU A 774 -9.39 12.52 30.83
N GLN A 775 -8.83 11.79 31.80
CA GLN A 775 -7.39 11.57 31.95
C GLN A 775 -6.79 10.53 30.99
N TYR A 776 -7.62 9.81 30.24
CA TYR A 776 -7.20 8.66 29.44
C TYR A 776 -7.27 8.88 27.92
N TRP A 777 -7.81 10.00 27.43
CA TRP A 777 -7.96 10.24 25.99
C TRP A 777 -6.63 10.13 25.22
N ASP A 778 -5.54 10.66 25.77
CA ASP A 778 -4.22 10.64 25.13
C ASP A 778 -3.55 9.26 25.11
N VAL A 779 -4.09 8.28 25.86
CA VAL A 779 -3.70 6.86 25.71
C VAL A 779 -4.01 6.39 24.30
N GLY A 780 -5.08 6.92 23.68
CA GLY A 780 -5.56 6.54 22.36
C GLY A 780 -6.15 5.14 22.39
N GLY A 781 -5.34 4.13 22.08
CA GLY A 781 -5.76 2.74 22.14
C GLY A 781 -4.61 1.82 22.48
N VAL A 782 -4.95 0.70 23.13
CA VAL A 782 -4.03 -0.40 23.38
C VAL A 782 -4.67 -1.67 22.80
N ARG A 783 -3.94 -2.37 21.94
CA ARG A 783 -4.28 -3.71 21.46
C ARG A 783 -3.04 -4.59 21.57
N ILE A 784 -3.24 -5.85 21.96
CA ILE A 784 -2.16 -6.85 22.00
C ILE A 784 -2.70 -8.10 21.33
N GLU A 785 -2.03 -8.53 20.26
CA GLU A 785 -2.52 -9.58 19.38
C GLU A 785 -1.46 -10.64 19.09
N ASP A 786 -1.87 -11.90 19.18
CA ASP A 786 -1.05 -13.06 18.85
C ASP A 786 -1.84 -14.04 17.98
N ASN A 787 -1.12 -14.86 17.22
CA ASN A 787 -1.64 -15.93 16.39
C ASN A 787 -1.54 -17.26 17.15
N ILE A 788 -2.69 -17.89 17.39
CA ILE A 788 -2.81 -19.05 18.27
C ILE A 788 -3.29 -20.26 17.48
N LEU A 789 -2.49 -21.31 17.45
CA LEU A 789 -2.89 -22.63 16.96
C LEU A 789 -3.69 -23.36 18.04
N ILE A 790 -4.92 -23.76 17.72
CA ILE A 790 -5.78 -24.56 18.59
C ILE A 790 -5.33 -26.03 18.50
N THR A 791 -5.19 -26.67 19.66
CA THR A 791 -4.88 -28.10 19.77
C THR A 791 -6.01 -28.81 20.52
N GLU A 792 -6.02 -30.15 20.50
CA GLU A 792 -7.01 -30.94 21.23
C GLU A 792 -7.05 -30.62 22.73
N GLY A 793 -5.88 -30.51 23.37
CA GLY A 793 -5.75 -30.29 24.81
C GLY A 793 -5.57 -28.83 25.25
N GLY A 794 -5.37 -27.91 24.31
CA GLY A 794 -4.92 -26.55 24.63
C GLY A 794 -4.60 -25.73 23.40
N TYR A 795 -3.52 -24.97 23.45
CA TYR A 795 -3.10 -24.08 22.37
C TYR A 795 -1.57 -24.02 22.24
N GLU A 796 -1.11 -23.58 21.07
CA GLU A 796 0.26 -23.13 20.83
C GLU A 796 0.22 -21.67 20.36
N ASN A 797 1.01 -20.80 21.00
CA ASN A 797 1.18 -19.43 20.54
C ASN A 797 2.30 -19.38 19.49
N LEU A 798 1.97 -19.03 18.25
CA LEU A 798 2.89 -18.93 17.13
C LEU A 798 3.64 -17.59 17.11
N THR A 799 3.13 -16.59 17.82
CA THR A 799 3.70 -15.25 17.87
C THR A 799 4.79 -15.15 18.93
N THR A 800 5.99 -14.79 18.48
CA THR A 800 7.16 -14.61 19.36
C THR A 800 7.52 -13.14 19.63
N ALA A 801 6.80 -12.19 19.03
CA ALA A 801 7.00 -10.77 19.26
C ALA A 801 6.82 -10.42 20.75
N VAL A 802 7.73 -9.61 21.28
CA VAL A 802 7.76 -9.27 22.71
C VAL A 802 6.51 -8.48 23.11
N LYS A 803 5.89 -8.86 24.23
CA LYS A 803 4.71 -8.21 24.80
C LYS A 803 4.75 -8.05 26.32
N ASP A 804 5.78 -8.57 26.99
CA ASP A 804 6.00 -8.23 28.39
C ASP A 804 6.62 -6.84 28.48
N VAL A 805 6.19 -6.05 29.46
CA VAL A 805 6.62 -4.65 29.60
C VAL A 805 8.13 -4.54 29.74
N GLU A 806 8.75 -5.41 30.53
CA GLU A 806 10.19 -5.38 30.78
C GLU A 806 11.01 -5.64 29.51
N GLY A 807 10.70 -6.72 28.79
CA GLY A 807 11.33 -7.06 27.51
C GLY A 807 11.13 -5.99 26.45
N MET A 808 9.91 -5.45 26.35
CA MET A 808 9.59 -4.38 25.41
C MET A 808 10.41 -3.12 25.70
N LEU A 809 10.45 -2.68 26.95
CA LEU A 809 11.23 -1.50 27.35
C LEU A 809 12.74 -1.72 27.21
N ARG A 810 13.25 -2.94 27.41
CA ARG A 810 14.65 -3.29 27.12
C ARG A 810 14.99 -3.07 25.64
N LEU A 811 14.14 -3.56 24.73
CA LEU A 811 14.33 -3.39 23.29
C LEU A 811 14.29 -1.92 22.88
N ILE A 812 13.32 -1.15 23.39
CA ILE A 812 13.16 0.27 23.06
C ILE A 812 14.31 1.12 23.59
N ASN A 813 14.81 0.82 24.79
CA ASN A 813 15.86 1.62 25.43
C ASN A 813 17.29 1.11 25.17
N GLY A 814 17.46 0.00 24.43
CA GLY A 814 18.78 -0.56 24.11
C GLY A 814 19.55 -1.07 25.34
N SER A 815 18.85 -1.44 26.41
CA SER A 815 19.48 -1.94 27.64
C SER A 815 19.74 -3.45 27.50
N SER A 816 21.01 -3.84 27.59
CA SER A 816 21.48 -5.24 27.50
C SER A 816 20.97 -6.11 28.64
#